data_AF-A0A7C2XW72-F1
#
_entry.id   AF-A0A7C2XW72-F1
#
_cell.length_a   1.000
_cell.length_b   1.000
_cell.length_c   1.000
_cell.angle_alpha   90.00
_cell.angle_beta   90.00
_cell.angle_gamma   90.00
#
_symmetry.space_group_name_H-M   'P 1'
#
loop_
_entity.id
_entity.type
_entity.pdbx_description
1 polymer ?
#
loop_
_entity_poly.entity_id
_entity_poly.type
_entity_poly.pdbx_seq_one_letter_code
_entity_poly.pdbx_strand_id
1 'polypeptide(L)'
;ETGSPEMLVELAYRLAVEETPFIQEIRKNLIVLITPVVEVDGRDRQVDLYNYRKANPNKPAPNLIYWGKYVAHDNNRDMMSLSLALSRHMMRTFLEWHPQVLHDLHESVPFLYTSTGTGPYNAWVDPILINEWHLLAYHEIEEMTKRGVPGVWTHGFYDGWAPNYMFYVANGHNAIGRFYETFGGRGADTSERTVPAAQTTRTWYRPNPPLPRVRWSLRNNINLQQSALLFAMNFVARNKERFLHNFYLKSKRSVLKATTEGPAAWVIPADDPRPVECAELVNLLRLQGVEVHTADREIEVTVREGREEKKVTIPAGSYIIRMDQPYSRMADMLLDTQYYNPNDPRPYDDTGWSLGALKNVRTVRVTDPAILKAPMTLLTSDVKVRGRIVGSAATAGYLIQHNTDNTLATFRFRLKDVRMLAAEEPFEALGRSFNAGSFIIPAEGNPPDLRARLEQAAADLGLTVYAVEELPRVPTHPIAVPRIALVHTWTNTQNEGWFRLAFDRLQIPYDYISVHVLRDTPNLRDKYDVIILGPTPGSAQAIVNGLLLGKADIGNDHPFAPVYPSADTTVPQRKRDLEQARRLMQEAGYGDGFPIKLVSWRGIEIPDLAAIIQQSAQEIGIKMEVELTDAGTYYGKAVFGESPWLDSVLGITDYGHRGSPDTYLRAALRSDGVWNAAHFKNADYDRLVDEYAASTDLQKQREIARQIEELLLEETPLLITFFNRYLTAVRSGTTAV
;
A
#
# COMPACT_ATOMS: atom_id res chain seq x y z
N GLU A 1 -1.96 -14.98 -2.63
CA GLU A 1 -3.00 -15.93 -2.20
C GLU A 1 -3.22 -16.92 -3.33
N THR A 2 -3.09 -18.22 -3.09
CA THR A 2 -2.99 -19.21 -4.18
C THR A 2 -3.90 -20.43 -4.03
N GLY A 3 -4.37 -20.74 -2.82
CA GLY A 3 -5.26 -21.85 -2.51
C GLY A 3 -6.73 -21.52 -2.74
N SER A 4 -7.18 -20.31 -2.43
CA SER A 4 -8.59 -19.92 -2.61
C SER A 4 -9.13 -20.07 -4.03
N PRO A 5 -8.38 -19.70 -5.10
CA PRO A 5 -8.80 -20.00 -6.47
C PRO A 5 -9.03 -21.49 -6.75
N GLU A 6 -8.08 -22.35 -6.35
CA GLU A 6 -8.18 -23.80 -6.55
C GLU A 6 -9.32 -24.40 -5.73
N MET A 7 -9.52 -23.88 -4.52
CA MET A 7 -10.62 -24.27 -3.64
C MET A 7 -11.98 -23.98 -4.27
N LEU A 8 -12.16 -22.80 -4.89
CA LEU A 8 -13.41 -22.42 -5.54
C LEU A 8 -13.73 -23.29 -6.77
N VAL A 9 -12.73 -23.66 -7.56
CA VAL A 9 -12.91 -24.60 -8.68
C VAL A 9 -13.33 -25.98 -8.17
N GLU A 10 -12.69 -26.47 -7.11
CA GLU A 10 -13.06 -27.75 -6.49
C GLU A 10 -14.45 -27.70 -5.84
N LEU A 11 -14.81 -26.58 -5.21
CA LEU A 11 -16.13 -26.36 -4.62
C LEU A 11 -17.21 -26.40 -5.69
N ALA A 12 -16.99 -25.73 -6.83
CA ALA A 12 -17.91 -25.75 -7.96
C ALA A 12 -18.15 -27.18 -8.46
N TYR A 13 -17.07 -27.95 -8.65
CA TYR A 13 -17.17 -29.36 -9.04
C TYR A 13 -17.95 -30.18 -8.01
N ARG A 14 -17.60 -30.07 -6.72
CA ARG A 14 -18.25 -30.84 -5.65
C ARG A 14 -19.74 -30.53 -5.54
N LEU A 15 -20.10 -29.23 -5.59
CA LEU A 15 -21.50 -28.81 -5.61
C LEU A 15 -22.24 -29.34 -6.83
N ALA A 16 -21.60 -29.52 -7.99
CA ALA A 16 -22.23 -30.02 -9.19
C ALA A 16 -22.45 -31.54 -9.19
N VAL A 17 -21.52 -32.33 -8.63
CA VAL A 17 -21.51 -33.79 -8.83
C VAL A 17 -21.80 -34.62 -7.60
N GLU A 18 -21.62 -34.08 -6.39
CA GLU A 18 -21.75 -34.88 -5.16
C GLU A 18 -23.23 -35.08 -4.80
N GLU A 19 -23.65 -36.32 -4.56
CA GLU A 19 -25.05 -36.69 -4.26
C GLU A 19 -25.31 -37.00 -2.79
N THR A 20 -24.45 -36.55 -1.88
CA THR A 20 -24.71 -36.70 -0.45
C THR A 20 -25.91 -35.82 -0.05
N PRO A 21 -26.71 -36.23 0.97
CA PRO A 21 -27.81 -35.41 1.47
C PRO A 21 -27.35 -34.00 1.90
N PHE A 22 -26.10 -33.86 2.34
CA PHE A 22 -25.51 -32.59 2.75
C PHE A 22 -25.39 -31.60 1.58
N ILE A 23 -24.86 -32.05 0.43
CA ILE A 23 -24.70 -31.21 -0.77
C ILE A 23 -26.03 -31.00 -1.49
N GLN A 24 -26.90 -32.01 -1.53
CA GLN A 24 -28.26 -31.88 -2.07
C GLN A 24 -29.07 -30.81 -1.34
N GLU A 25 -28.94 -30.72 0.00
CA GLU A 25 -29.60 -29.67 0.78
C GLU A 25 -29.11 -28.27 0.39
N ILE A 26 -27.81 -28.11 0.11
CA ILE A 26 -27.26 -26.85 -0.40
C ILE A 26 -27.85 -26.53 -1.78
N ARG A 27 -27.73 -27.46 -2.75
CA ARG A 27 -28.22 -27.26 -4.13
C ARG A 27 -29.71 -26.96 -4.20
N LYS A 28 -30.52 -27.59 -3.35
CA LYS A 28 -31.97 -27.44 -3.35
C LYS A 28 -32.41 -26.04 -2.88
N ASN A 29 -31.61 -25.38 -2.05
CA ASN A 29 -32.05 -24.19 -1.32
C ASN A 29 -31.22 -22.93 -1.62
N LEU A 30 -30.05 -23.03 -2.24
CA LEU A 30 -29.17 -21.90 -2.51
C LEU A 30 -28.86 -21.75 -4.00
N ILE A 31 -28.77 -20.49 -4.44
CA ILE A 31 -28.09 -20.10 -5.67
C ILE A 31 -26.67 -19.69 -5.27
N VAL A 32 -25.67 -20.29 -5.90
CA VAL A 32 -24.25 -20.09 -5.55
C VAL A 32 -23.56 -19.40 -6.71
N LEU A 33 -23.07 -18.19 -6.46
CA LEU A 33 -22.27 -17.41 -7.41
C LEU A 33 -20.80 -17.61 -7.06
N ILE A 34 -19.99 -17.99 -8.04
CA ILE A 34 -18.56 -18.26 -7.85
C ILE A 34 -17.77 -17.37 -8.81
N THR A 35 -16.90 -16.53 -8.24
CA THR A 35 -15.86 -15.80 -8.97
C THR A 35 -14.51 -16.41 -8.57
N PRO A 36 -13.96 -17.36 -9.35
CA PRO A 36 -12.77 -18.12 -8.92
C PRO A 36 -11.56 -17.24 -8.61
N VAL A 37 -11.40 -16.16 -9.39
CA VAL A 37 -10.33 -15.19 -9.22
C VAL A 37 -10.89 -13.81 -9.59
N VAL A 38 -10.85 -12.88 -8.64
CA VAL A 38 -11.27 -11.49 -8.90
C VAL A 38 -10.21 -10.72 -9.67
N GLU A 39 -8.92 -11.05 -9.47
CA GLU A 39 -7.78 -10.40 -10.12
C GLU A 39 -6.95 -11.40 -10.97
N VAL A 40 -7.45 -11.67 -12.18
CA VAL A 40 -6.89 -12.71 -13.07
C VAL A 40 -5.43 -12.46 -13.47
N ASP A 41 -5.06 -11.20 -13.73
CA ASP A 41 -3.69 -10.82 -14.09
C ASP A 41 -2.72 -11.09 -12.93
N GLY A 42 -3.11 -10.79 -11.69
CA GLY A 42 -2.30 -11.08 -10.51
C GLY A 42 -2.12 -12.58 -10.27
N ARG A 43 -3.16 -13.38 -10.53
CA ARG A 43 -3.04 -14.84 -10.47
C ARG A 43 -2.02 -15.36 -11.47
N ASP A 44 -2.05 -14.88 -12.71
CA ASP A 44 -1.08 -15.26 -13.75
C ASP A 44 0.36 -14.93 -13.32
N ARG A 45 0.56 -13.73 -12.75
CA ARG A 45 1.88 -13.30 -12.24
C ARG A 45 2.39 -14.13 -11.06
N GLN A 46 1.50 -14.60 -10.19
CA GLN A 46 1.87 -15.53 -9.12
C GLN A 46 2.34 -16.89 -9.69
N VAL A 47 1.73 -17.34 -10.80
CA VAL A 47 2.15 -18.55 -11.51
C VAL A 47 3.53 -18.36 -12.16
N ASP A 48 3.77 -17.24 -12.83
CA ASP A 48 5.09 -16.87 -13.37
C ASP A 48 6.17 -16.92 -12.28
N LEU A 49 5.89 -16.31 -11.12
CA LEU A 49 6.85 -16.28 -10.02
C LEU A 49 7.12 -17.67 -9.44
N TYR A 50 6.09 -18.50 -9.32
CA TYR A 50 6.25 -19.88 -8.89
C TYR A 50 7.11 -20.69 -9.86
N ASN A 51 6.83 -20.58 -11.17
CA ASN A 51 7.60 -21.26 -12.21
C ASN A 51 9.06 -20.78 -12.23
N TYR A 52 9.30 -19.48 -12.04
CA TYR A 52 10.65 -18.94 -11.90
C TYR A 52 11.40 -19.58 -10.72
N ARG A 53 10.78 -19.66 -9.54
CA ARG A 53 11.38 -20.29 -8.34
C ARG A 53 11.74 -21.75 -8.60
N LYS A 54 10.83 -22.49 -9.26
CA LYS A 54 11.07 -23.89 -9.61
C LYS A 54 12.22 -24.06 -10.59
N ALA A 55 12.32 -23.18 -11.60
CA ALA A 55 13.41 -23.20 -12.57
C ALA A 55 14.75 -22.68 -11.99
N ASN A 56 14.70 -21.87 -10.93
CA ASN A 56 15.86 -21.22 -10.33
C ASN A 56 15.90 -21.40 -8.80
N PRO A 57 15.98 -22.64 -8.27
CA PRO A 57 15.83 -22.93 -6.84
C PRO A 57 16.89 -22.28 -5.95
N ASN A 58 18.06 -21.95 -6.51
CA ASN A 58 19.19 -21.34 -5.80
C ASN A 58 19.31 -19.83 -6.07
N LYS A 59 18.37 -19.22 -6.81
CA LYS A 59 18.36 -17.78 -7.05
C LYS A 59 17.26 -17.12 -6.23
N PRO A 60 17.45 -15.87 -5.79
CA PRO A 60 16.36 -15.07 -5.26
C PRO A 60 15.23 -14.99 -6.30
N ALA A 61 13.99 -15.19 -5.83
CA ALA A 61 12.82 -14.92 -6.65
C ALA A 61 12.68 -13.40 -6.82
N PRO A 62 12.37 -12.88 -8.01
CA PRO A 62 12.06 -11.47 -8.16
C PRO A 62 10.84 -11.14 -7.30
N ASN A 63 10.79 -9.92 -6.76
CA ASN A 63 9.54 -9.47 -6.15
C ASN A 63 8.46 -9.41 -7.24
N LEU A 64 7.22 -9.68 -6.83
CA LEU A 64 6.08 -9.26 -7.63
C LEU A 64 6.04 -7.74 -7.53
N ILE A 65 6.56 -7.11 -8.56
CA ILE A 65 6.54 -5.67 -8.78
C ILE A 65 6.06 -5.51 -10.23
N TYR A 66 5.15 -4.57 -10.47
CA TYR A 66 4.58 -4.27 -11.80
C TYR A 66 3.58 -5.31 -12.36
N TRP A 67 2.44 -5.45 -11.70
CA TRP A 67 1.25 -6.03 -12.34
C TRP A 67 -0.02 -5.28 -11.96
N GLY A 68 -1.08 -5.50 -12.73
CA GLY A 68 -2.24 -4.63 -12.72
C GLY A 68 -1.92 -3.27 -13.33
N LYS A 69 -2.90 -2.63 -13.98
CA LYS A 69 -2.68 -1.33 -14.64
C LYS A 69 -2.25 -0.25 -13.64
N TYR A 70 -2.81 -0.26 -12.42
CA TYR A 70 -2.59 0.78 -11.42
C TYR A 70 -2.05 0.23 -10.09
N VAL A 71 -2.86 -0.47 -9.31
CA VAL A 71 -2.62 -0.64 -7.86
C VAL A 71 -2.31 -2.08 -7.43
N ALA A 72 -1.79 -2.91 -8.34
CA ALA A 72 -1.56 -4.34 -8.09
C ALA A 72 -2.80 -5.01 -7.45
N HIS A 73 -2.67 -5.51 -6.21
CA HIS A 73 -3.70 -6.25 -5.47
C HIS A 73 -4.57 -5.39 -4.53
N ASP A 74 -4.45 -4.06 -4.56
CA ASP A 74 -5.14 -3.18 -3.59
C ASP A 74 -6.60 -2.87 -3.94
N ASN A 75 -7.31 -3.85 -4.49
CA ASN A 75 -8.75 -3.72 -4.73
C ASN A 75 -9.57 -3.67 -3.43
N ASN A 76 -9.03 -4.23 -2.34
CA ASN A 76 -9.60 -4.21 -0.98
C ASN A 76 -9.61 -2.84 -0.30
N ARG A 77 -9.11 -1.77 -0.94
CA ARG A 77 -9.22 -0.39 -0.43
C ARG A 77 -10.05 0.52 -1.34
N ASP A 78 -10.54 -0.01 -2.47
CA ASP A 78 -11.22 0.79 -3.47
C ASP A 78 -12.76 0.79 -3.33
N MET A 79 -13.34 0.00 -2.42
CA MET A 79 -14.78 -0.25 -2.44
C MET A 79 -15.64 0.99 -2.24
N MET A 80 -15.13 2.00 -1.54
CA MET A 80 -15.82 3.27 -1.33
C MET A 80 -15.72 4.21 -2.53
N SER A 81 -14.59 4.16 -3.26
CA SER A 81 -14.27 5.08 -4.35
C SER A 81 -14.64 4.53 -5.73
N LEU A 82 -14.71 3.20 -5.86
CA LEU A 82 -15.02 2.45 -7.09
C LEU A 82 -14.18 2.94 -8.29
N SER A 83 -12.90 3.23 -8.05
CA SER A 83 -11.98 3.81 -9.03
C SER A 83 -11.50 2.76 -10.02
N LEU A 84 -11.40 1.50 -9.60
CA LEU A 84 -10.96 0.38 -10.41
C LEU A 84 -12.14 -0.26 -11.16
N ALA A 85 -11.87 -0.76 -12.37
CA ALA A 85 -12.86 -1.50 -13.13
C ALA A 85 -13.32 -2.75 -12.38
N LEU A 86 -12.40 -3.45 -11.72
CA LEU A 86 -12.65 -4.63 -10.90
C LEU A 86 -13.70 -4.36 -9.81
N SER A 87 -13.52 -3.30 -9.01
CA SER A 87 -14.46 -2.93 -7.95
C SER A 87 -15.84 -2.57 -8.50
N ARG A 88 -15.89 -1.84 -9.64
CA ARG A 88 -17.16 -1.54 -10.33
C ARG A 88 -17.86 -2.80 -10.86
N HIS A 89 -17.11 -3.78 -11.33
CA HIS A 89 -17.67 -5.06 -11.77
C HIS A 89 -18.27 -5.83 -10.59
N MET A 90 -17.55 -5.91 -9.47
CA MET A 90 -18.05 -6.54 -8.24
C MET A 90 -19.33 -5.86 -7.73
N MET A 91 -19.33 -4.52 -7.68
CA MET A 91 -20.51 -3.74 -7.29
C MET A 91 -21.70 -4.00 -8.21
N ARG A 92 -21.49 -3.90 -9.53
CA ARG A 92 -22.57 -4.13 -10.51
C ARG A 92 -23.15 -5.53 -10.39
N THR A 93 -22.31 -6.57 -10.29
CA THR A 93 -22.78 -7.94 -10.13
C THR A 93 -23.56 -8.13 -8.83
N PHE A 94 -23.13 -7.49 -7.74
CA PHE A 94 -23.86 -7.52 -6.49
C PHE A 94 -25.24 -6.87 -6.62
N LEU A 95 -25.33 -5.67 -7.22
CA LEU A 95 -26.60 -4.96 -7.43
C LEU A 95 -27.51 -5.63 -8.46
N GLU A 96 -26.99 -6.52 -9.30
CA GLU A 96 -27.80 -7.32 -10.23
C GLU A 96 -28.43 -8.52 -9.50
N TRP A 97 -27.64 -9.24 -8.70
CA TRP A 97 -28.04 -10.53 -8.12
C TRP A 97 -28.58 -10.45 -6.68
N HIS A 98 -28.23 -9.40 -5.93
CA HIS A 98 -28.60 -9.19 -4.53
C HIS A 98 -28.36 -10.42 -3.62
N PRO A 99 -27.14 -10.99 -3.57
CA PRO A 99 -26.87 -12.15 -2.73
C PRO A 99 -27.01 -11.82 -1.24
N GLN A 100 -27.58 -12.74 -0.44
CA GLN A 100 -27.73 -12.54 1.01
C GLN A 100 -26.41 -12.70 1.77
N VAL A 101 -25.46 -13.44 1.20
CA VAL A 101 -24.12 -13.66 1.74
C VAL A 101 -23.10 -13.50 0.61
N LEU A 102 -22.09 -12.66 0.83
CA LEU A 102 -20.88 -12.59 0.03
C LEU A 102 -19.70 -12.99 0.89
N HIS A 103 -18.91 -13.93 0.38
CA HIS A 103 -17.76 -14.48 1.08
C HIS A 103 -16.49 -14.22 0.30
N ASP A 104 -15.58 -13.47 0.89
CA ASP A 104 -14.28 -13.10 0.36
C ASP A 104 -13.17 -13.98 0.98
N LEU A 105 -12.15 -14.36 0.21
CA LEU A 105 -11.26 -15.46 0.58
C LEU A 105 -9.79 -15.04 0.48
N HIS A 106 -9.12 -14.99 1.63
CA HIS A 106 -7.76 -14.46 1.77
C HIS A 106 -6.78 -15.49 2.36
N GLU A 107 -5.49 -15.17 2.29
CA GLU A 107 -4.41 -15.96 2.86
C GLU A 107 -3.27 -15.15 3.54
N SER A 108 -3.42 -14.82 4.82
CA SER A 108 -2.41 -14.12 5.62
C SER A 108 -2.12 -14.69 7.01
N VAL A 109 -2.97 -15.55 7.59
CA VAL A 109 -2.86 -15.97 9.02
C VAL A 109 -2.83 -17.48 9.24
N PRO A 110 -2.33 -17.98 10.38
CA PRO A 110 -2.30 -19.42 10.66
C PRO A 110 -3.67 -20.08 10.69
N PHE A 111 -3.72 -21.27 10.07
CA PHE A 111 -4.89 -22.14 9.99
C PHE A 111 -6.10 -21.49 9.32
N LEU A 112 -7.22 -21.29 10.01
CA LEU A 112 -8.43 -20.69 9.46
C LEU A 112 -8.99 -19.65 10.44
N TYR A 113 -8.88 -18.39 10.06
CA TYR A 113 -9.63 -17.31 10.69
C TYR A 113 -10.91 -17.06 9.91
N THR A 114 -12.03 -17.03 10.64
CA THR A 114 -13.34 -16.68 10.12
C THR A 114 -13.77 -15.31 10.65
N SER A 115 -13.95 -14.36 9.73
CA SER A 115 -14.07 -12.95 10.09
C SER A 115 -15.34 -12.68 10.89
N THR A 116 -15.19 -12.04 12.04
CA THR A 116 -16.29 -11.32 12.71
C THR A 116 -15.98 -9.86 12.95
N GLY A 117 -14.70 -9.47 12.99
CA GLY A 117 -14.26 -8.20 13.54
C GLY A 117 -13.93 -8.26 15.04
N THR A 118 -13.24 -7.24 15.55
CA THR A 118 -13.00 -7.00 16.99
C THR A 118 -13.83 -5.85 17.56
N GLY A 119 -14.46 -5.05 16.69
CA GLY A 119 -15.02 -3.76 17.05
C GLY A 119 -13.93 -2.67 17.22
N PRO A 120 -14.35 -1.39 17.26
CA PRO A 120 -15.73 -0.92 17.09
C PRO A 120 -16.23 -1.14 15.66
N TYR A 121 -17.49 -1.57 15.53
CA TYR A 121 -18.12 -1.75 14.22
C TYR A 121 -18.61 -0.42 13.68
N ASN A 122 -18.69 -0.31 12.35
CA ASN A 122 -19.26 0.84 11.68
C ASN A 122 -20.69 1.11 12.19
N ALA A 123 -20.93 2.33 12.66
CA ALA A 123 -22.19 2.71 13.29
C ALA A 123 -23.42 2.60 12.37
N TRP A 124 -23.21 2.59 11.05
CA TRP A 124 -24.30 2.53 10.06
C TRP A 124 -24.70 1.11 9.65
N VAL A 125 -23.94 0.09 10.04
CA VAL A 125 -24.32 -1.31 9.80
C VAL A 125 -25.47 -1.67 10.73
N ASP A 126 -26.53 -2.33 10.19
CA ASP A 126 -27.63 -2.81 11.04
C ASP A 126 -27.11 -3.87 12.03
N PRO A 127 -27.42 -3.78 13.34
CA PRO A 127 -26.94 -4.74 14.34
C PRO A 127 -27.30 -6.21 14.08
N ILE A 128 -28.36 -6.49 13.30
CA ILE A 128 -28.68 -7.86 12.87
C ILE A 128 -27.52 -8.44 12.07
N LEU A 129 -26.88 -7.65 11.21
CA LEU A 129 -25.74 -8.09 10.41
C LEU A 129 -24.59 -8.56 11.30
N ILE A 130 -24.24 -7.79 12.32
CA ILE A 130 -23.18 -8.13 13.27
C ILE A 130 -23.47 -9.48 13.94
N ASN A 131 -24.72 -9.68 14.38
CA ASN A 131 -25.16 -10.94 14.96
C ASN A 131 -25.09 -12.13 13.98
N GLU A 132 -25.46 -11.92 12.71
CA GLU A 132 -25.35 -12.95 11.66
C GLU A 132 -23.89 -13.30 11.34
N TRP A 133 -23.00 -12.31 11.41
CA TRP A 133 -21.56 -12.49 11.25
C TRP A 133 -21.01 -13.46 12.31
N HIS A 134 -21.30 -13.16 13.59
CA HIS A 134 -20.90 -14.01 14.70
C HIS A 134 -21.55 -15.39 14.62
N LEU A 135 -22.83 -15.47 14.30
CA LEU A 135 -23.56 -16.73 14.17
C LEU A 135 -22.87 -17.69 13.19
N LEU A 136 -22.55 -17.21 11.99
CA LEU A 136 -21.92 -18.04 10.97
C LEU A 136 -20.50 -18.45 11.38
N ALA A 137 -19.71 -17.52 11.92
CA ALA A 137 -18.35 -17.82 12.39
C ALA A 137 -18.34 -18.88 13.50
N TYR A 138 -19.21 -18.75 14.50
CA TYR A 138 -19.30 -19.73 15.58
C TYR A 138 -19.84 -21.08 15.11
N HIS A 139 -20.78 -21.09 14.16
CA HIS A 139 -21.25 -22.35 13.58
C HIS A 139 -20.11 -23.11 12.88
N GLU A 140 -19.27 -22.42 12.11
CA GLU A 140 -18.10 -23.03 11.46
C GLU A 140 -17.10 -23.54 12.47
N ILE A 141 -16.77 -22.73 13.49
CA ILE A 141 -15.84 -23.12 14.56
C ILE A 141 -16.36 -24.35 15.29
N GLU A 142 -17.64 -24.39 15.60
CA GLU A 142 -18.30 -25.53 16.26
C GLU A 142 -18.19 -26.79 15.40
N GLU A 143 -18.60 -26.74 14.13
CA GLU A 143 -18.58 -27.89 13.22
C GLU A 143 -17.16 -28.40 12.97
N MET A 144 -16.18 -27.50 12.85
CA MET A 144 -14.78 -27.88 12.71
C MET A 144 -14.22 -28.49 14.00
N THR A 145 -14.59 -27.94 15.16
CA THR A 145 -14.19 -28.46 16.47
C THR A 145 -14.77 -29.85 16.75
N LYS A 146 -16.04 -30.12 16.40
CA LYS A 146 -16.67 -31.45 16.49
C LYS A 146 -15.86 -32.52 15.74
N ARG A 147 -15.16 -32.13 14.69
CA ARG A 147 -14.33 -32.99 13.83
C ARG A 147 -12.86 -33.01 14.23
N GLY A 148 -12.51 -32.39 15.36
CA GLY A 148 -11.14 -32.35 15.88
C GLY A 148 -10.19 -31.46 15.07
N VAL A 149 -10.70 -30.60 14.18
CA VAL A 149 -9.85 -29.73 13.37
C VAL A 149 -9.30 -28.59 14.25
N PRO A 150 -7.97 -28.47 14.39
CA PRO A 150 -7.35 -27.39 15.17
C PRO A 150 -7.25 -26.11 14.36
N GLY A 151 -7.09 -24.98 15.08
CA GLY A 151 -6.76 -23.70 14.49
C GLY A 151 -7.88 -23.02 13.72
N VAL A 152 -9.16 -23.29 14.04
CA VAL A 152 -10.30 -22.52 13.51
C VAL A 152 -10.75 -21.51 14.56
N TRP A 153 -10.79 -20.22 14.22
CA TRP A 153 -10.95 -19.15 15.20
C TRP A 153 -11.53 -17.85 14.61
N THR A 154 -11.93 -16.93 15.48
CA THR A 154 -12.55 -15.64 15.11
C THR A 154 -12.00 -14.47 15.96
N HIS A 155 -12.54 -13.25 15.88
CA HIS A 155 -12.03 -12.04 16.57
C HIS A 155 -10.54 -11.76 16.32
N GLY A 156 -10.17 -11.64 15.04
CA GLY A 156 -8.81 -11.40 14.55
C GLY A 156 -8.37 -9.95 14.57
N PHE A 157 -7.75 -9.49 13.48
CA PHE A 157 -7.12 -8.16 13.40
C PHE A 157 -8.07 -7.07 12.88
N TYR A 158 -9.08 -7.46 12.10
CA TYR A 158 -10.04 -6.56 11.49
C TYR A 158 -11.04 -6.06 12.53
N ASP A 159 -11.43 -4.79 12.48
CA ASP A 159 -12.31 -4.16 13.48
C ASP A 159 -13.79 -4.13 13.06
N GLY A 160 -14.11 -3.97 11.78
CA GLY A 160 -15.49 -3.74 11.35
C GLY A 160 -15.84 -2.29 11.04
N TRP A 161 -14.87 -1.37 11.07
CA TRP A 161 -15.09 0.08 11.01
C TRP A 161 -15.08 0.64 9.59
N ALA A 162 -13.95 0.54 8.89
CA ALA A 162 -13.75 1.17 7.59
C ALA A 162 -14.49 0.42 6.46
N PRO A 163 -15.29 1.11 5.62
CA PRO A 163 -16.08 0.46 4.57
C PRO A 163 -15.36 0.31 3.22
N ASN A 164 -14.02 0.32 3.24
CA ASN A 164 -13.16 0.30 2.05
C ASN A 164 -12.89 -1.11 1.48
N TYR A 165 -13.14 -2.16 2.27
CA TYR A 165 -12.97 -3.57 1.87
C TYR A 165 -13.99 -4.02 0.84
N MET A 166 -13.58 -4.91 -0.08
CA MET A 166 -14.45 -5.40 -1.17
C MET A 166 -15.76 -5.99 -0.65
N PHE A 167 -15.75 -6.73 0.46
CA PHE A 167 -16.96 -7.34 1.01
C PHE A 167 -17.97 -6.33 1.61
N TYR A 168 -17.61 -5.05 1.74
CA TYR A 168 -18.59 -4.00 2.07
C TYR A 168 -19.60 -3.75 0.96
N VAL A 169 -19.35 -4.26 -0.25
CA VAL A 169 -20.40 -4.38 -1.26
C VAL A 169 -21.64 -5.09 -0.70
N ALA A 170 -21.47 -6.06 0.21
CA ALA A 170 -22.60 -6.72 0.87
C ALA A 170 -23.03 -5.98 2.14
N ASN A 171 -22.10 -5.62 3.02
CA ASN A 171 -22.45 -5.01 4.31
C ASN A 171 -23.17 -3.65 4.16
N GLY A 172 -22.77 -2.85 3.18
CA GLY A 172 -23.44 -1.59 2.85
C GLY A 172 -24.85 -1.77 2.27
N HIS A 173 -25.17 -2.97 1.77
CA HIS A 173 -26.39 -3.26 1.01
C HIS A 173 -27.26 -4.33 1.69
N ASN A 174 -27.30 -4.30 3.03
CA ASN A 174 -28.12 -5.14 3.89
C ASN A 174 -27.82 -6.66 3.82
N ALA A 175 -26.77 -7.08 3.10
CA ALA A 175 -26.32 -8.47 3.00
C ALA A 175 -25.15 -8.75 3.94
N ILE A 176 -24.82 -10.03 4.15
CA ILE A 176 -23.69 -10.43 4.99
C ILE A 176 -22.43 -10.47 4.13
N GLY A 177 -21.54 -9.50 4.29
CA GLY A 177 -20.19 -9.49 3.74
C GLY A 177 -19.20 -10.01 4.77
N ARG A 178 -18.42 -11.02 4.41
CA ARG A 178 -17.49 -11.66 5.34
C ARG A 178 -16.30 -12.27 4.61
N PHE A 179 -15.29 -12.68 5.36
CA PHE A 179 -14.11 -13.29 4.79
C PHE A 179 -13.46 -14.38 5.62
N TYR A 180 -12.61 -15.17 4.96
CA TYR A 180 -11.67 -16.08 5.60
C TYR A 180 -10.24 -15.64 5.40
N GLU A 181 -9.38 -16.02 6.34
CA GLU A 181 -7.94 -15.99 6.19
C GLU A 181 -7.34 -17.36 6.50
N THR A 182 -6.44 -17.83 5.64
CA THR A 182 -5.61 -19.01 5.91
C THR A 182 -4.14 -18.70 5.70
N PHE A 183 -3.24 -19.68 5.82
CA PHE A 183 -1.83 -19.41 5.65
C PHE A 183 -1.51 -19.00 4.21
N GLY A 184 -0.83 -17.86 4.07
CA GLY A 184 -0.22 -17.45 2.80
C GLY A 184 0.78 -18.48 2.27
N GLY A 185 0.50 -19.04 1.09
CA GLY A 185 1.43 -19.88 0.34
C GLY A 185 2.35 -19.06 -0.56
N ARG A 186 3.67 -19.36 -0.58
CA ARG A 186 4.61 -18.84 -1.61
C ARG A 186 4.56 -19.66 -2.92
N GLY A 187 3.56 -20.52 -3.09
CA GLY A 187 3.45 -21.47 -4.19
C GLY A 187 2.70 -22.74 -3.79
N ALA A 188 2.74 -23.75 -4.67
CA ALA A 188 2.10 -25.05 -4.47
C ALA A 188 2.87 -26.00 -3.52
N ASP A 189 4.05 -25.59 -3.06
CA ASP A 189 4.94 -26.45 -2.28
C ASP A 189 4.43 -26.67 -0.85
N THR A 190 4.83 -27.80 -0.28
CA THR A 190 4.56 -28.12 1.12
C THR A 190 5.75 -27.75 1.98
N SER A 191 5.54 -26.94 3.02
CA SER A 191 6.60 -26.50 3.93
C SER A 191 6.21 -26.74 5.38
N GLU A 192 7.19 -26.86 6.27
CA GLU A 192 6.91 -26.74 7.70
C GLU A 192 6.61 -25.27 8.05
N ARG A 193 5.66 -25.04 8.94
CA ARG A 193 5.27 -23.72 9.43
C ARG A 193 5.31 -23.72 10.94
N THR A 194 5.92 -22.68 11.51
CA THR A 194 5.91 -22.40 12.94
C THR A 194 4.87 -21.31 13.22
N VAL A 195 4.02 -21.54 14.23
CA VAL A 195 2.99 -20.60 14.67
C VAL A 195 3.48 -19.86 15.91
N PRO A 196 3.35 -18.52 15.99
CA PRO A 196 3.73 -17.76 17.18
C PRO A 196 2.99 -18.26 18.44
N ALA A 197 3.68 -18.25 19.59
CA ALA A 197 3.13 -18.76 20.85
C ALA A 197 1.81 -18.08 21.26
N ALA A 198 1.67 -16.77 21.01
CA ALA A 198 0.43 -16.03 21.25
C ALA A 198 -0.76 -16.55 20.43
N GLN A 199 -0.49 -17.27 19.34
CA GLN A 199 -1.51 -17.83 18.47
C GLN A 199 -1.82 -19.30 18.76
N THR A 200 -0.98 -20.00 19.54
CA THR A 200 -1.15 -21.42 19.90
C THR A 200 -1.82 -21.63 21.25
N THR A 201 -2.28 -20.57 21.90
CA THR A 201 -3.00 -20.63 23.18
C THR A 201 -4.51 -20.69 22.97
N ARG A 202 -5.19 -21.44 23.85
CA ARG A 202 -6.65 -21.51 23.88
C ARG A 202 -7.22 -20.21 24.42
N THR A 203 -8.21 -19.66 23.74
CA THR A 203 -9.00 -18.49 24.17
C THR A 203 -10.49 -18.75 23.91
N TRP A 204 -11.36 -17.84 24.35
CA TRP A 204 -12.81 -17.97 24.11
C TRP A 204 -13.18 -17.89 22.61
N TYR A 205 -12.41 -17.16 21.80
CA TYR A 205 -12.59 -17.04 20.34
C TYR A 205 -11.73 -18.02 19.54
N ARG A 206 -10.90 -18.82 20.22
CA ARG A 206 -10.00 -19.85 19.67
C ARG A 206 -10.02 -21.08 20.60
N PRO A 207 -11.09 -21.87 20.57
CA PRO A 207 -11.28 -22.97 21.52
C PRO A 207 -10.34 -24.16 21.25
N ASN A 208 -10.02 -24.44 19.98
CA ASN A 208 -9.03 -25.45 19.59
C ASN A 208 -7.88 -24.75 18.85
N PRO A 209 -6.79 -24.35 19.53
CA PRO A 209 -5.78 -23.49 18.93
C PRO A 209 -4.96 -24.21 17.84
N PRO A 210 -4.34 -23.45 16.93
CA PRO A 210 -3.29 -23.93 16.03
C PRO A 210 -2.22 -24.75 16.73
N LEU A 211 -1.66 -25.73 16.01
CA LEU A 211 -0.46 -26.44 16.43
C LEU A 211 0.76 -25.51 16.35
N PRO A 212 1.72 -25.57 17.30
CA PRO A 212 2.93 -24.75 17.25
C PRO A 212 3.80 -24.97 16.02
N ARG A 213 3.81 -26.20 15.49
CA ARG A 213 4.46 -26.56 14.23
C ARG A 213 3.52 -27.43 13.41
N VAL A 214 3.42 -27.17 12.12
CA VAL A 214 2.56 -27.93 11.20
C VAL A 214 3.20 -28.01 9.82
N ARG A 215 3.10 -29.19 9.18
CA ARG A 215 3.42 -29.32 7.75
C ARG A 215 2.23 -28.81 6.95
N TRP A 216 2.45 -27.71 6.22
CA TRP A 216 1.41 -26.98 5.52
C TRP A 216 1.60 -27.04 4.01
N SER A 217 0.51 -27.24 3.28
CA SER A 217 0.46 -27.31 1.82
C SER A 217 -0.74 -26.52 1.30
N LEU A 218 -0.78 -26.30 -0.02
CA LEU A 218 -1.95 -25.74 -0.70
C LEU A 218 -3.24 -26.49 -0.37
N ARG A 219 -3.14 -27.82 -0.17
CA ARG A 219 -4.27 -28.68 0.17
C ARG A 219 -4.85 -28.39 1.56
N ASN A 220 -4.05 -27.89 2.49
CA ASN A 220 -4.55 -27.46 3.80
C ASN A 220 -5.46 -26.22 3.67
N ASN A 221 -5.06 -25.21 2.88
CA ASN A 221 -5.91 -24.04 2.59
C ASN A 221 -7.24 -24.49 1.99
N ILE A 222 -7.17 -25.33 0.94
CA ILE A 222 -8.36 -25.82 0.24
C ILE A 222 -9.29 -26.58 1.18
N ASN A 223 -8.77 -27.55 1.94
CA ASN A 223 -9.60 -28.36 2.83
C ASN A 223 -10.25 -27.51 3.93
N LEU A 224 -9.52 -26.57 4.53
CA LEU A 224 -10.06 -25.74 5.62
C LEU A 224 -11.12 -24.76 5.10
N GLN A 225 -10.79 -23.99 4.06
CA GLN A 225 -11.71 -23.02 3.48
C GLN A 225 -12.96 -23.71 2.93
N GLN A 226 -12.81 -24.80 2.17
CA GLN A 226 -13.96 -25.51 1.61
C GLN A 226 -14.82 -26.16 2.69
N SER A 227 -14.24 -26.78 3.72
CA SER A 227 -15.03 -27.40 4.78
C SER A 227 -15.87 -26.35 5.51
N ALA A 228 -15.25 -25.23 5.91
CA ALA A 228 -15.95 -24.17 6.60
C ALA A 228 -17.03 -23.52 5.72
N LEU A 229 -16.74 -23.26 4.44
CA LEU A 229 -17.73 -22.75 3.49
C LEU A 229 -18.91 -23.70 3.35
N LEU A 230 -18.67 -25.00 3.20
CA LEU A 230 -19.71 -26.01 3.09
C LEU A 230 -20.61 -26.05 4.34
N PHE A 231 -20.04 -25.91 5.54
CA PHE A 231 -20.83 -25.81 6.77
C PHE A 231 -21.67 -24.54 6.81
N ALA A 232 -21.09 -23.38 6.47
CA ALA A 232 -21.84 -22.13 6.39
C ALA A 232 -22.97 -22.20 5.34
N MET A 233 -22.69 -22.73 4.15
CA MET A 233 -23.68 -22.89 3.09
C MET A 233 -24.80 -23.82 3.51
N ASN A 234 -24.49 -24.98 4.13
CA ASN A 234 -25.53 -25.89 4.62
C ASN A 234 -26.36 -25.23 5.73
N PHE A 235 -25.74 -24.48 6.63
CA PHE A 235 -26.44 -23.75 7.67
C PHE A 235 -27.39 -22.69 7.09
N VAL A 236 -26.94 -21.90 6.12
CA VAL A 236 -27.78 -20.91 5.43
C VAL A 236 -28.91 -21.61 4.66
N ALA A 237 -28.63 -22.69 3.94
CA ALA A 237 -29.62 -23.49 3.22
C ALA A 237 -30.76 -23.98 4.13
N ARG A 238 -30.40 -24.54 5.28
CA ARG A 238 -31.36 -25.09 6.27
C ARG A 238 -32.08 -24.01 7.06
N ASN A 239 -31.54 -22.80 7.11
CA ASN A 239 -32.12 -21.65 7.81
C ASN A 239 -32.50 -20.52 6.83
N LYS A 240 -32.82 -20.84 5.58
CA LYS A 240 -33.03 -19.87 4.50
C LYS A 240 -34.07 -18.80 4.84
N GLU A 241 -35.16 -19.18 5.52
CA GLU A 241 -36.21 -18.25 5.92
C GLU A 241 -35.70 -17.19 6.90
N ARG A 242 -34.81 -17.58 7.83
CA ARG A 242 -34.18 -16.65 8.77
C ARG A 242 -33.35 -15.60 8.02
N PHE A 243 -32.46 -16.03 7.12
CA PHE A 243 -31.56 -15.12 6.41
C PHE A 243 -32.31 -14.22 5.43
N LEU A 244 -33.32 -14.75 4.71
CA LEU A 244 -34.20 -13.97 3.85
C LEU A 244 -35.02 -12.95 4.66
N HIS A 245 -35.60 -13.37 5.79
CA HIS A 245 -36.35 -12.46 6.65
C HIS A 245 -35.46 -11.38 7.26
N ASN A 246 -34.25 -11.71 7.68
CA ASN A 246 -33.29 -10.73 8.19
C ASN A 246 -32.83 -9.75 7.11
N PHE A 247 -32.56 -10.21 5.88
CA PHE A 247 -32.26 -9.35 4.74
C PHE A 247 -33.42 -8.37 4.46
N TYR A 248 -34.65 -8.88 4.44
CA TYR A 248 -35.85 -8.05 4.34
C TYR A 248 -35.98 -7.04 5.49
N LEU A 249 -35.77 -7.47 6.74
CA LEU A 249 -35.92 -6.61 7.91
C LEU A 249 -34.88 -5.49 7.94
N LYS A 250 -33.61 -5.80 7.63
CA LYS A 250 -32.55 -4.79 7.48
C LYS A 250 -32.90 -3.79 6.39
N SER A 251 -33.34 -4.26 5.22
CA SER A 251 -33.78 -3.41 4.11
C SER A 251 -34.98 -2.52 4.47
N LYS A 252 -35.99 -3.08 5.15
CA LYS A 252 -37.14 -2.34 5.65
C LYS A 252 -36.74 -1.27 6.66
N ARG A 253 -35.82 -1.59 7.58
CA ARG A 253 -35.27 -0.60 8.52
C ARG A 253 -34.53 0.50 7.79
N SER A 254 -33.83 0.21 6.69
CA SER A 254 -33.14 1.23 5.89
C SER A 254 -34.13 2.19 5.25
N VAL A 255 -35.25 1.70 4.73
CA VAL A 255 -36.34 2.55 4.21
C VAL A 255 -37.03 3.36 5.31
N LEU A 256 -37.33 2.77 6.47
CA LEU A 256 -38.03 3.48 7.56
C LEU A 256 -37.14 4.52 8.28
N LYS A 257 -35.81 4.38 8.17
CA LYS A 257 -34.79 5.17 8.85
C LYS A 257 -35.05 6.66 8.78
N ALA A 258 -35.48 7.18 7.64
CA ALA A 258 -35.76 8.60 7.42
C ALA A 258 -36.73 9.21 8.45
N THR A 259 -37.65 8.40 8.98
CA THR A 259 -38.67 8.83 9.95
C THR A 259 -38.44 8.30 11.37
N THR A 260 -37.67 7.22 11.54
CA THR A 260 -37.45 6.58 12.86
C THR A 260 -36.14 6.96 13.52
N GLU A 261 -35.11 7.27 12.74
CA GLU A 261 -33.73 7.51 13.22
C GLU A 261 -33.16 8.84 12.69
N GLY A 262 -33.46 9.19 11.43
CA GLY A 262 -32.88 10.34 10.74
C GLY A 262 -31.45 10.08 10.24
N PRO A 263 -30.90 10.90 9.31
CA PRO A 263 -31.58 12.05 8.71
C PRO A 263 -32.69 11.62 7.74
N ALA A 264 -33.57 12.55 7.38
CA ALA A 264 -34.60 12.34 6.36
C ALA A 264 -34.00 12.41 4.95
N ALA A 265 -32.99 13.25 4.75
CA ALA A 265 -32.27 13.37 3.49
C ALA A 265 -30.84 13.89 3.70
N TRP A 266 -29.96 13.59 2.74
CA TRP A 266 -28.76 14.39 2.47
C TRP A 266 -29.00 15.25 1.23
N VAL A 267 -28.48 16.47 1.24
CA VAL A 267 -28.66 17.43 0.15
C VAL A 267 -27.30 17.91 -0.33
N ILE A 268 -27.09 17.89 -1.65
CA ILE A 268 -25.97 18.55 -2.31
C ILE A 268 -26.56 19.77 -3.04
N PRO A 269 -26.38 21.00 -2.50
CA PRO A 269 -27.06 22.18 -3.03
C PRO A 269 -26.61 22.55 -4.45
N ALA A 270 -27.54 22.96 -5.30
CA ALA A 270 -27.25 23.34 -6.69
C ALA A 270 -26.44 24.64 -6.85
N ASP A 271 -26.38 25.46 -5.80
CA ASP A 271 -25.57 26.67 -5.70
C ASP A 271 -24.15 26.38 -5.15
N ASP A 272 -23.75 25.12 -4.98
CA ASP A 272 -22.33 24.80 -4.72
C ASP A 272 -21.47 25.30 -5.90
N PRO A 273 -20.33 25.98 -5.62
CA PRO A 273 -19.48 26.54 -6.67
C PRO A 273 -18.76 25.49 -7.53
N ARG A 274 -18.84 24.19 -7.21
CA ARG A 274 -18.19 23.07 -7.91
C ARG A 274 -19.21 22.08 -8.46
N PRO A 275 -20.03 22.47 -9.46
CA PRO A 275 -21.09 21.61 -9.97
C PRO A 275 -20.59 20.27 -10.54
N VAL A 276 -19.36 20.23 -11.07
CA VAL A 276 -18.75 19.00 -11.58
C VAL A 276 -18.42 18.03 -10.45
N GLU A 277 -17.81 18.49 -9.37
CA GLU A 277 -17.50 17.64 -8.20
C GLU A 277 -18.79 17.14 -7.53
N CYS A 278 -19.84 17.97 -7.49
CA CYS A 278 -21.18 17.55 -7.08
C CYS A 278 -21.71 16.40 -7.94
N ALA A 279 -21.61 16.52 -9.27
CA ALA A 279 -22.03 15.48 -10.21
C ALA A 279 -21.21 14.20 -10.04
N GLU A 280 -19.89 14.29 -9.85
CA GLU A 280 -19.03 13.13 -9.60
C GLU A 280 -19.41 12.40 -8.30
N LEU A 281 -19.68 13.14 -7.21
CA LEU A 281 -20.13 12.55 -5.96
C LEU A 281 -21.49 11.85 -6.12
N VAL A 282 -22.45 12.49 -6.78
CA VAL A 282 -23.75 11.89 -7.08
C VAL A 282 -23.62 10.62 -7.92
N ASN A 283 -22.78 10.65 -8.96
CA ASN A 283 -22.55 9.48 -9.80
C ASN A 283 -21.88 8.34 -9.01
N LEU A 284 -20.94 8.64 -8.10
CA LEU A 284 -20.34 7.65 -7.21
C LEU A 284 -21.39 7.02 -6.28
N LEU A 285 -22.28 7.81 -5.68
CA LEU A 285 -23.38 7.28 -4.86
C LEU A 285 -24.30 6.39 -5.68
N ARG A 286 -24.65 6.79 -6.92
CA ARG A 286 -25.47 5.97 -7.83
C ARG A 286 -24.76 4.67 -8.25
N LEU A 287 -23.44 4.68 -8.40
CA LEU A 287 -22.66 3.45 -8.62
C LEU A 287 -22.74 2.49 -7.42
N GLN A 288 -22.93 3.02 -6.21
CA GLN A 288 -23.22 2.26 -4.99
C GLN A 288 -24.72 1.92 -4.87
N GLY A 289 -25.51 2.04 -5.93
CA GLY A 289 -26.96 1.77 -5.90
C GLY A 289 -27.81 2.78 -5.16
N VAL A 290 -27.23 3.84 -4.58
CA VAL A 290 -27.97 4.88 -3.86
C VAL A 290 -28.81 5.70 -4.85
N GLU A 291 -30.10 5.81 -4.58
CA GLU A 291 -31.04 6.61 -5.35
C GLU A 291 -30.85 8.10 -5.03
N VAL A 292 -30.75 8.91 -6.08
CA VAL A 292 -30.55 10.36 -5.98
C VAL A 292 -31.61 11.06 -6.82
N HIS A 293 -32.21 12.11 -6.27
CA HIS A 293 -33.23 12.91 -6.93
C HIS A 293 -32.73 14.33 -7.18
N THR A 294 -33.39 15.07 -8.06
CA THR A 294 -33.19 16.50 -8.25
C THR A 294 -34.43 17.24 -7.76
N ALA A 295 -34.25 18.28 -6.94
CA ALA A 295 -35.36 19.12 -6.48
C ALA A 295 -35.99 19.89 -7.66
N ASP A 296 -37.30 19.73 -7.89
CA ASP A 296 -37.98 20.37 -9.02
C ASP A 296 -38.21 21.87 -8.79
N ARG A 297 -38.24 22.29 -7.52
CA ARG A 297 -38.40 23.67 -7.07
C ARG A 297 -37.62 23.91 -5.78
N GLU A 298 -37.59 25.16 -5.34
CA GLU A 298 -37.03 25.54 -4.04
C GLU A 298 -37.77 24.85 -2.87
N ILE A 299 -37.02 24.40 -1.87
CA ILE A 299 -37.55 23.70 -0.69
C ILE A 299 -37.03 24.38 0.57
N GLU A 300 -37.92 24.85 1.42
CA GLU A 300 -37.55 25.27 2.78
C GLU A 300 -37.55 24.06 3.72
N VAL A 301 -36.45 23.87 4.44
CA VAL A 301 -36.32 22.82 5.45
C VAL A 301 -35.69 23.37 6.72
N THR A 302 -35.93 22.69 7.84
CA THR A 302 -35.18 22.96 9.08
C THR A 302 -34.00 22.01 9.19
N VAL A 303 -32.79 22.56 9.31
CA VAL A 303 -31.57 21.80 9.57
C VAL A 303 -31.11 22.02 11.00
N ARG A 304 -30.46 21.01 11.58
CA ARG A 304 -29.82 21.12 12.90
C ARG A 304 -28.33 21.32 12.72
N GLU A 305 -27.82 22.44 13.22
CA GLU A 305 -26.39 22.72 13.34
C GLU A 305 -26.04 22.72 14.83
N GLY A 306 -25.46 21.62 15.32
CA GLY A 306 -25.23 21.40 16.75
C GLY A 306 -26.55 21.32 17.53
N ARG A 307 -26.79 22.29 18.42
CA ARG A 307 -28.05 22.38 19.21
C ARG A 307 -29.07 23.35 18.61
N GLU A 308 -28.72 24.07 17.56
CA GLU A 308 -29.57 25.10 16.96
C GLU A 308 -30.33 24.55 15.75
N GLU A 309 -31.58 24.97 15.61
CA GLU A 309 -32.41 24.71 14.44
C GLU A 309 -32.44 25.95 13.56
N LYS A 310 -32.05 25.78 12.29
CA LYS A 310 -31.99 26.86 11.30
C LYS A 310 -32.85 26.50 10.11
N LYS A 311 -33.68 27.43 9.66
CA LYS A 311 -34.34 27.31 8.37
C LYS A 311 -33.32 27.53 7.26
N VAL A 312 -33.23 26.58 6.35
CA VAL A 312 -32.37 26.62 5.16
C VAL A 312 -33.23 26.43 3.94
N THR A 313 -32.99 27.30 2.96
CA THR A 313 -33.60 27.22 1.64
C THR A 313 -32.72 26.38 0.74
N ILE A 314 -33.24 25.27 0.25
CA ILE A 314 -32.60 24.39 -0.73
C ILE A 314 -33.01 24.86 -2.13
N PRO A 315 -32.07 25.31 -2.99
CA PRO A 315 -32.40 25.75 -4.33
C PRO A 315 -33.01 24.64 -5.20
N ALA A 316 -33.85 25.03 -6.16
CA ALA A 316 -34.25 24.14 -7.26
C ALA A 316 -33.01 23.61 -7.99
N GLY A 317 -33.06 22.36 -8.45
CA GLY A 317 -31.94 21.68 -9.08
C GLY A 317 -30.97 21.00 -8.11
N SER A 318 -31.11 21.19 -6.79
CA SER A 318 -30.25 20.53 -5.80
C SER A 318 -30.42 19.01 -5.84
N TYR A 319 -29.34 18.27 -5.61
CA TYR A 319 -29.43 16.81 -5.51
C TYR A 319 -29.88 16.39 -4.12
N ILE A 320 -30.91 15.56 -4.06
CA ILE A 320 -31.55 15.07 -2.84
C ILE A 320 -31.35 13.56 -2.76
N ILE A 321 -30.55 13.12 -1.80
CA ILE A 321 -30.42 11.72 -1.42
C ILE A 321 -31.46 11.49 -0.34
N ARG A 322 -32.63 10.99 -0.74
CA ARG A 322 -33.69 10.66 0.22
C ARG A 322 -33.26 9.47 1.07
N MET A 323 -33.55 9.47 2.36
CA MET A 323 -33.17 8.35 3.23
C MET A 323 -34.25 7.27 3.35
N ASP A 324 -35.40 7.44 2.68
CA ASP A 324 -36.47 6.45 2.62
C ASP A 324 -36.28 5.44 1.47
N GLN A 325 -35.06 4.91 1.37
CA GLN A 325 -34.62 3.99 0.32
C GLN A 325 -33.85 2.79 0.91
N PRO A 326 -33.71 1.66 0.17
CA PRO A 326 -33.07 0.45 0.70
C PRO A 326 -31.60 0.59 1.11
N TYR A 327 -30.86 1.51 0.49
CA TYR A 327 -29.42 1.71 0.71
C TYR A 327 -29.10 3.04 1.42
N SER A 328 -30.05 3.57 2.19
CA SER A 328 -29.87 4.78 3.00
C SER A 328 -28.68 4.67 3.98
N ARG A 329 -28.44 3.49 4.56
CA ARG A 329 -27.28 3.22 5.42
C ARG A 329 -25.94 3.30 4.69
N MET A 330 -25.89 2.88 3.41
CA MET A 330 -24.70 3.08 2.59
C MET A 330 -24.44 4.57 2.34
N ALA A 331 -25.50 5.35 2.10
CA ALA A 331 -25.38 6.79 1.93
C ALA A 331 -24.83 7.48 3.19
N ASP A 332 -25.35 7.18 4.39
CA ASP A 332 -24.80 7.72 5.64
C ASP A 332 -23.35 7.27 5.87
N MET A 333 -23.06 6.01 5.58
CA MET A 333 -21.73 5.46 5.74
C MET A 333 -20.68 6.23 4.93
N LEU A 334 -21.06 6.76 3.77
CA LEU A 334 -20.17 7.55 2.90
C LEU A 334 -20.23 9.06 3.15
N LEU A 335 -21.37 9.60 3.59
CA LEU A 335 -21.61 11.04 3.69
C LEU A 335 -21.46 11.60 5.11
N ASP A 336 -21.75 10.81 6.14
CA ASP A 336 -21.70 11.31 7.52
C ASP A 336 -20.25 11.50 8.00
N THR A 337 -20.09 12.23 9.09
CA THR A 337 -18.82 12.41 9.78
C THR A 337 -18.51 11.19 10.64
N GLN A 338 -17.32 10.61 10.48
CA GLN A 338 -16.89 9.46 11.28
C GLN A 338 -16.40 9.92 12.66
N TYR A 339 -16.85 9.21 13.71
CA TYR A 339 -16.43 9.44 15.09
C TYR A 339 -15.82 8.17 15.67
N TYR A 340 -14.49 8.06 15.59
CA TYR A 340 -13.74 6.98 16.21
C TYR A 340 -13.26 7.42 17.60
N ASN A 341 -13.61 6.69 18.67
CA ASN A 341 -13.20 7.07 20.02
C ASN A 341 -11.70 6.80 20.19
N PRO A 342 -10.88 7.77 20.62
CA PRO A 342 -9.44 7.53 20.86
C PRO A 342 -9.14 6.46 21.92
N ASN A 343 -10.13 6.10 22.75
CA ASN A 343 -10.03 5.04 23.75
C ASN A 343 -10.44 3.65 23.23
N ASP A 344 -11.01 3.57 22.01
CA ASP A 344 -11.26 2.28 21.37
C ASP A 344 -9.93 1.62 20.98
N PRO A 345 -9.92 0.29 20.71
CA PRO A 345 -8.74 -0.40 20.19
C PRO A 345 -8.14 0.32 18.99
N ARG A 346 -6.82 0.15 18.78
CA ARG A 346 -6.14 0.73 17.63
C ARG A 346 -6.87 0.30 16.35
N PRO A 347 -7.28 1.24 15.48
CA PRO A 347 -7.97 0.90 14.24
C PRO A 347 -7.04 0.05 13.37
N TYR A 348 -7.62 -0.91 12.66
CA TYR A 348 -6.89 -1.70 11.69
C TYR A 348 -6.53 -0.86 10.46
N ASP A 349 -7.33 0.16 10.14
CA ASP A 349 -7.25 0.94 8.89
C ASP A 349 -7.71 2.41 9.09
N ASP A 350 -8.25 3.04 8.05
CA ASP A 350 -8.75 4.42 8.08
C ASP A 350 -9.84 4.66 9.13
N THR A 351 -9.80 5.83 9.77
CA THR A 351 -10.79 6.26 10.78
C THR A 351 -11.73 7.36 10.30
N GLY A 352 -11.50 7.97 9.13
CA GLY A 352 -12.35 9.01 8.57
C GLY A 352 -12.26 9.14 7.05
N TRP A 353 -13.41 9.40 6.40
CA TRP A 353 -13.54 9.35 4.94
C TRP A 353 -14.75 10.10 4.36
N SER A 354 -15.37 11.02 5.10
CA SER A 354 -16.59 11.73 4.67
C SER A 354 -16.46 12.31 3.27
N LEU A 355 -17.23 11.77 2.32
CA LEU A 355 -17.05 12.05 0.89
C LEU A 355 -17.29 13.51 0.52
N GLY A 356 -18.22 14.20 1.22
CA GLY A 356 -18.45 15.62 1.03
C GLY A 356 -17.17 16.43 1.25
N ALA A 357 -16.50 16.23 2.39
CA ALA A 357 -15.23 16.89 2.69
C ALA A 357 -14.10 16.44 1.75
N LEU A 358 -13.96 15.13 1.50
CA LEU A 358 -12.91 14.60 0.61
C LEU A 358 -13.01 15.10 -0.83
N LYS A 359 -14.23 15.35 -1.33
CA LYS A 359 -14.46 15.92 -2.66
C LYS A 359 -14.65 17.43 -2.67
N ASN A 360 -14.50 18.08 -1.52
CA ASN A 360 -14.76 19.51 -1.35
C ASN A 360 -16.16 19.92 -1.87
N VAL A 361 -17.18 19.11 -1.59
CA VAL A 361 -18.59 19.33 -1.97
C VAL A 361 -19.39 19.60 -0.71
N ARG A 362 -20.23 20.65 -0.72
CA ARG A 362 -21.14 20.92 0.39
C ARG A 362 -22.24 19.86 0.45
N THR A 363 -22.30 19.16 1.58
CA THR A 363 -23.36 18.21 1.90
C THR A 363 -24.13 18.67 3.14
N VAL A 364 -25.45 18.77 3.03
CA VAL A 364 -26.33 19.23 4.11
C VAL A 364 -27.13 18.05 4.64
N ARG A 365 -27.01 17.78 5.94
CA ARG A 365 -27.77 16.74 6.63
C ARG A 365 -29.12 17.29 7.07
N VAL A 366 -30.22 16.78 6.49
CA VAL A 366 -31.58 17.28 6.77
C VAL A 366 -32.35 16.26 7.61
N THR A 367 -32.69 16.61 8.85
CA THR A 367 -33.50 15.76 9.74
C THR A 367 -35.00 15.95 9.58
N ASP A 368 -35.43 17.05 8.96
CA ASP A 368 -36.85 17.37 8.76
C ASP A 368 -37.50 16.46 7.70
N PRO A 369 -38.47 15.60 8.07
CA PRO A 369 -39.12 14.69 7.13
C PRO A 369 -40.01 15.40 6.10
N ALA A 370 -40.31 16.70 6.26
CA ALA A 370 -41.07 17.46 5.27
C ALA A 370 -40.41 17.47 3.88
N ILE A 371 -39.08 17.38 3.82
CA ILE A 371 -38.33 17.31 2.56
C ILE A 371 -38.78 16.14 1.67
N LEU A 372 -39.21 15.03 2.26
CA LEU A 372 -39.64 13.83 1.53
C LEU A 372 -40.95 14.04 0.75
N LYS A 373 -41.71 15.09 1.07
CA LYS A 373 -42.96 15.46 0.39
C LYS A 373 -42.76 16.49 -0.71
N ALA A 374 -41.55 17.05 -0.83
CA ALA A 374 -41.26 18.03 -1.86
C ALA A 374 -41.24 17.39 -3.26
N PRO A 375 -41.67 18.09 -4.31
CA PRO A 375 -41.57 17.59 -5.68
C PRO A 375 -40.10 17.49 -6.09
N MET A 376 -39.73 16.32 -6.58
CA MET A 376 -38.38 15.99 -7.01
C MET A 376 -38.41 14.87 -8.04
N THR A 377 -37.41 14.83 -8.90
CA THR A 377 -37.30 13.86 -10.01
C THR A 377 -36.14 12.89 -9.76
N LEU A 378 -36.38 11.58 -9.86
CA LEU A 378 -35.33 10.56 -9.73
C LEU A 378 -34.30 10.64 -10.88
N LEU A 379 -33.01 10.57 -10.56
CA LEU A 379 -31.95 10.47 -11.55
C LEU A 379 -31.83 9.05 -12.12
N THR A 380 -32.19 8.89 -13.39
CA THR A 380 -32.14 7.61 -14.11
C THR A 380 -30.85 7.39 -14.90
N SER A 381 -29.98 8.40 -15.00
CA SER A 381 -28.69 8.32 -15.68
C SER A 381 -27.64 9.19 -14.99
N ASP A 382 -26.37 9.00 -15.36
CA ASP A 382 -25.26 9.76 -14.81
C ASP A 382 -25.40 11.25 -15.14
N VAL A 383 -25.13 12.08 -14.13
CA VAL A 383 -25.13 13.52 -14.27
C VAL A 383 -23.90 13.94 -15.07
N LYS A 384 -24.12 14.71 -16.14
CA LYS A 384 -23.06 15.38 -16.89
C LYS A 384 -23.27 16.89 -16.88
N VAL A 385 -22.35 17.61 -16.27
CA VAL A 385 -22.36 19.08 -16.26
C VAL A 385 -21.74 19.58 -17.56
N ARG A 386 -22.47 20.43 -18.27
CA ARG A 386 -21.98 21.10 -19.48
C ARG A 386 -21.63 22.54 -19.14
N GLY A 387 -20.37 22.91 -19.36
CA GLY A 387 -19.92 24.27 -19.14
C GLY A 387 -20.33 25.21 -20.27
N ARG A 388 -19.98 26.48 -20.12
CA ARG A 388 -20.36 27.55 -21.06
C ARG A 388 -19.46 28.76 -20.94
N ILE A 389 -19.46 29.58 -21.99
CA ILE A 389 -18.99 30.96 -21.93
C ILE A 389 -20.17 31.86 -21.59
N VAL A 390 -20.00 32.74 -20.59
CA VAL A 390 -20.96 33.78 -20.22
C VAL A 390 -20.44 35.12 -20.74
N GLY A 391 -21.28 35.86 -21.47
CA GLY A 391 -20.95 37.13 -22.10
C GLY A 391 -20.71 37.03 -23.62
N SER A 392 -21.06 38.08 -24.37
CA SER A 392 -20.95 38.12 -25.82
C SER A 392 -19.64 38.77 -26.30
N ALA A 393 -19.14 39.79 -25.61
CA ALA A 393 -17.92 40.51 -25.93
C ALA A 393 -16.75 40.06 -25.03
N ALA A 394 -15.67 39.57 -25.64
CA ALA A 394 -14.44 39.14 -24.95
C ALA A 394 -13.23 39.90 -25.51
N THR A 395 -13.35 41.22 -25.70
CA THR A 395 -12.32 42.03 -26.36
C THR A 395 -11.01 42.06 -25.57
N ALA A 396 -11.06 41.97 -24.24
CA ALA A 396 -9.86 41.92 -23.40
C ALA A 396 -9.45 40.50 -23.01
N GLY A 397 -10.40 39.59 -22.81
CA GLY A 397 -10.09 38.18 -22.52
C GLY A 397 -11.19 37.45 -21.76
N TYR A 398 -10.77 36.46 -20.97
CA TYR A 398 -11.66 35.55 -20.25
C TYR A 398 -11.19 35.30 -18.82
N LEU A 399 -12.14 35.03 -17.93
CA LEU A 399 -11.90 34.69 -16.53
C LEU A 399 -12.49 33.31 -16.20
N ILE A 400 -11.80 32.53 -15.38
CA ILE A 400 -12.31 31.29 -14.80
C ILE A 400 -12.06 31.32 -13.30
N GLN A 401 -13.12 31.13 -12.52
CA GLN A 401 -13.03 31.10 -11.08
C GLN A 401 -12.25 29.88 -10.59
N HIS A 402 -11.34 30.07 -9.63
CA HIS A 402 -10.65 28.95 -8.98
C HIS A 402 -11.39 28.52 -7.71
N ASN A 403 -12.17 27.44 -7.79
CA ASN A 403 -12.83 26.82 -6.64
C ASN A 403 -12.17 25.49 -6.24
N THR A 404 -10.90 25.27 -6.63
CA THR A 404 -10.14 24.04 -6.40
C THR A 404 -10.72 22.81 -7.12
N ASP A 405 -11.47 23.02 -8.20
CA ASP A 405 -11.99 21.95 -9.06
C ASP A 405 -10.85 21.18 -9.72
N ASN A 406 -10.93 19.85 -9.74
CA ASN A 406 -9.90 19.03 -10.39
C ASN A 406 -9.86 19.27 -11.91
N THR A 407 -10.99 19.66 -12.51
CA THR A 407 -11.11 19.95 -13.94
C THR A 407 -10.30 21.16 -14.39
N LEU A 408 -9.90 22.06 -13.49
CA LEU A 408 -8.99 23.17 -13.82
C LEU A 408 -7.60 22.64 -14.22
N ALA A 409 -7.14 21.56 -13.61
CA ALA A 409 -5.89 20.90 -14.00
C ALA A 409 -6.01 20.33 -15.42
N THR A 410 -7.09 19.58 -15.70
CA THR A 410 -7.36 19.05 -17.05
C THR A 410 -7.46 20.17 -18.08
N PHE A 411 -8.15 21.27 -17.75
CA PHE A 411 -8.29 22.43 -18.60
C PHE A 411 -6.93 23.04 -18.95
N ARG A 412 -6.05 23.22 -17.96
CA ARG A 412 -4.71 23.78 -18.17
C ARG A 412 -3.85 22.91 -19.08
N PHE A 413 -3.83 21.59 -18.87
CA PHE A 413 -3.03 20.66 -19.69
C PHE A 413 -3.58 20.47 -21.10
N ARG A 414 -4.91 20.48 -21.27
CA ARG A 414 -5.55 20.36 -22.60
C ARG A 414 -5.25 21.56 -23.48
N LEU A 415 -5.23 22.77 -22.90
CA LEU A 415 -4.95 24.03 -23.58
C LEU A 415 -3.52 24.50 -23.31
N LYS A 416 -2.54 23.60 -23.46
CA LYS A 416 -1.14 23.85 -23.10
C LYS A 416 -0.50 25.05 -23.81
N ASP A 417 -0.94 25.34 -25.03
CA ASP A 417 -0.47 26.43 -25.89
C ASP A 417 -1.22 27.77 -25.65
N VAL A 418 -2.30 27.75 -24.86
CA VAL A 418 -3.00 28.97 -24.45
C VAL A 418 -2.26 29.60 -23.28
N ARG A 419 -1.93 30.88 -23.41
CA ARG A 419 -1.39 31.73 -22.36
C ARG A 419 -2.48 31.99 -21.31
N MET A 420 -2.21 31.57 -20.08
CA MET A 420 -3.08 31.77 -18.92
C MET A 420 -2.27 32.37 -17.78
N LEU A 421 -2.89 33.26 -17.01
CA LEU A 421 -2.34 33.86 -15.80
C LEU A 421 -3.20 33.43 -14.61
N ALA A 422 -2.59 33.28 -13.43
CA ALA A 422 -3.32 33.13 -12.18
C ALA A 422 -3.30 34.47 -11.43
N ALA A 423 -4.45 34.87 -10.88
CA ALA A 423 -4.53 35.98 -9.95
C ALA A 423 -3.85 35.61 -8.62
N GLU A 424 -3.00 36.48 -8.08
CA GLU A 424 -2.32 36.24 -6.79
C GLU A 424 -3.20 36.61 -5.59
N GLU A 425 -4.21 37.45 -5.83
CA GLU A 425 -5.16 37.94 -4.83
C GLU A 425 -6.60 37.80 -5.35
N PRO A 426 -7.60 37.77 -4.45
CA PRO A 426 -9.00 37.90 -4.85
C PRO A 426 -9.28 39.23 -5.56
N PHE A 427 -10.25 39.27 -6.47
CA PHE A 427 -10.64 40.49 -7.18
C PHE A 427 -12.12 40.48 -7.56
N GLU A 428 -12.67 41.64 -7.90
CA GLU A 428 -14.05 41.78 -8.38
C GLU A 428 -14.07 42.04 -9.89
N ALA A 429 -14.94 41.35 -10.62
CA ALA A 429 -15.21 41.62 -12.03
C ALA A 429 -16.64 41.18 -12.38
N LEU A 430 -17.33 41.84 -13.32
CA LEU A 430 -18.70 41.48 -13.71
C LEU A 430 -19.70 41.36 -12.54
N GLY A 431 -19.52 42.19 -11.50
CA GLY A 431 -20.35 42.18 -10.30
C GLY A 431 -20.24 40.90 -9.45
N ARG A 432 -19.12 40.18 -9.55
CA ARG A 432 -18.84 38.97 -8.77
C ARG A 432 -17.40 38.94 -8.27
N SER A 433 -17.23 38.26 -7.14
CA SER A 433 -15.93 38.00 -6.54
C SER A 433 -15.25 36.82 -7.21
N PHE A 434 -13.96 36.98 -7.47
CA PHE A 434 -13.08 35.93 -7.94
C PHE A 434 -12.01 35.61 -6.89
N ASN A 435 -11.73 34.33 -6.68
CA ASN A 435 -10.74 33.87 -5.69
C ASN A 435 -9.31 34.09 -6.20
N ALA A 436 -8.35 34.19 -5.27
CA ALA A 436 -6.94 33.98 -5.62
C ALA A 436 -6.76 32.62 -6.32
N GLY A 437 -5.88 32.58 -7.31
CA GLY A 437 -5.67 31.46 -8.22
C GLY A 437 -6.59 31.44 -9.45
N SER A 438 -7.60 32.32 -9.53
CA SER A 438 -8.51 32.39 -10.70
C SER A 438 -7.75 32.63 -12.00
N PHE A 439 -8.13 31.92 -13.05
CA PHE A 439 -7.45 32.01 -14.34
C PHE A 439 -7.90 33.26 -15.07
N ILE A 440 -6.93 34.04 -15.53
CA ILE A 440 -7.09 35.19 -16.41
C ILE A 440 -6.45 34.81 -17.74
N ILE A 441 -7.24 34.82 -18.81
CA ILE A 441 -6.83 34.39 -20.15
C ILE A 441 -6.97 35.59 -21.08
N PRO A 442 -5.90 36.38 -21.29
CA PRO A 442 -5.94 37.55 -22.15
C PRO A 442 -6.28 37.16 -23.59
N ALA A 443 -7.06 37.99 -24.30
CA ALA A 443 -7.22 37.85 -25.75
C ALA A 443 -5.88 38.14 -26.46
N GLU A 444 -5.12 39.13 -25.95
CA GLU A 444 -3.81 39.48 -26.47
C GLU A 444 -2.76 38.39 -26.20
N GLY A 445 -2.01 38.02 -27.24
CA GLY A 445 -0.96 37.00 -27.17
C GLY A 445 -1.48 35.56 -27.18
N ASN A 446 -2.77 35.36 -27.43
CA ASN A 446 -3.38 34.05 -27.64
C ASN A 446 -3.85 33.86 -29.10
N PRO A 447 -4.07 32.61 -29.55
CA PRO A 447 -4.50 32.31 -30.91
C PRO A 447 -5.85 32.95 -31.31
N PRO A 448 -6.09 33.24 -32.61
CA PRO A 448 -7.34 33.84 -33.08
C PRO A 448 -8.58 32.94 -32.88
N ASP A 449 -8.38 31.62 -32.76
CA ASP A 449 -9.42 30.64 -32.47
C ASP A 449 -9.64 30.40 -30.96
N LEU A 450 -9.06 31.24 -30.08
CA LEU A 450 -9.14 31.12 -28.63
C LEU A 450 -10.57 30.86 -28.12
N ARG A 451 -11.55 31.65 -28.58
CA ARG A 451 -12.94 31.51 -28.13
C ARG A 451 -13.48 30.10 -28.36
N ALA A 452 -13.29 29.56 -29.57
CA ALA A 452 -13.79 28.23 -29.93
C ALA A 452 -13.13 27.13 -29.08
N ARG A 453 -11.82 27.27 -28.81
CA ARG A 453 -11.09 26.34 -27.93
C ARG A 453 -11.60 26.39 -26.48
N LEU A 454 -11.78 27.59 -25.94
CA LEU A 454 -12.33 27.78 -24.59
C LEU A 454 -13.75 27.25 -24.50
N GLU A 455 -14.58 27.49 -25.51
CA GLU A 455 -15.97 27.05 -25.54
C GLU A 455 -16.08 25.52 -25.57
N GLN A 456 -15.28 24.85 -26.41
CA GLN A 456 -15.21 23.39 -26.44
C GLN A 456 -14.71 22.82 -25.10
N ALA A 457 -13.60 23.35 -24.58
CA ALA A 457 -13.01 22.87 -23.33
C ALA A 457 -13.95 23.11 -22.13
N ALA A 458 -14.59 24.28 -22.05
CA ALA A 458 -15.56 24.60 -21.03
C ALA A 458 -16.77 23.67 -21.09
N ALA A 459 -17.36 23.50 -22.28
CA ALA A 459 -18.49 22.60 -22.49
C ALA A 459 -18.20 21.17 -22.02
N ASP A 460 -17.03 20.63 -22.39
CA ASP A 460 -16.64 19.26 -22.07
C ASP A 460 -16.31 19.06 -20.59
N LEU A 461 -15.70 20.06 -19.96
CA LEU A 461 -15.19 19.97 -18.57
C LEU A 461 -16.16 20.54 -17.54
N GLY A 462 -17.33 21.03 -17.95
CA GLY A 462 -18.33 21.58 -17.03
C GLY A 462 -17.95 22.95 -16.44
N LEU A 463 -16.96 23.64 -16.99
CA LEU A 463 -16.45 24.91 -16.46
C LEU A 463 -17.26 26.11 -16.96
N THR A 464 -17.43 27.11 -16.10
CA THR A 464 -17.98 28.41 -16.53
C THR A 464 -16.83 29.39 -16.79
N VAL A 465 -16.80 29.91 -18.01
CA VAL A 465 -15.81 30.91 -18.45
C VAL A 465 -16.52 32.24 -18.65
N TYR A 466 -15.96 33.33 -18.14
CA TYR A 466 -16.57 34.65 -18.23
C TYR A 466 -15.80 35.51 -19.23
N ALA A 467 -16.47 35.99 -20.27
CA ALA A 467 -15.92 36.95 -21.21
C ALA A 467 -15.87 38.35 -20.58
N VAL A 468 -14.76 39.08 -20.75
CA VAL A 468 -14.58 40.44 -20.23
C VAL A 468 -14.08 41.42 -21.28
N GLU A 469 -14.52 42.67 -21.15
CA GLU A 469 -14.11 43.80 -21.98
C GLU A 469 -12.89 44.56 -21.42
N GLU A 470 -12.59 44.41 -20.13
CA GLU A 470 -11.37 44.88 -19.47
C GLU A 470 -10.85 43.76 -18.55
N LEU A 471 -9.53 43.55 -18.52
CA LEU A 471 -8.92 42.60 -17.58
C LEU A 471 -8.89 43.19 -16.15
N PRO A 472 -9.08 42.38 -15.11
CA PRO A 472 -9.00 42.84 -13.74
C PRO A 472 -7.59 43.37 -13.40
N ARG A 473 -7.53 44.45 -12.63
CA ARG A 473 -6.28 45.03 -12.13
C ARG A 473 -5.88 44.34 -10.84
N VAL A 474 -5.25 43.17 -10.97
CA VAL A 474 -4.79 42.33 -9.86
C VAL A 474 -3.37 41.84 -10.16
N PRO A 475 -2.50 41.66 -9.16
CA PRO A 475 -1.21 40.99 -9.38
C PRO A 475 -1.42 39.58 -9.96
N THR A 476 -0.57 39.19 -10.91
CA THR A 476 -0.69 37.90 -11.61
C THR A 476 0.66 37.28 -11.93
N HIS A 477 0.68 35.96 -12.11
CA HIS A 477 1.80 35.23 -12.70
C HIS A 477 1.32 34.22 -13.75
N PRO A 478 2.18 33.82 -14.72
CA PRO A 478 1.84 32.79 -15.70
C PRO A 478 1.58 31.41 -15.09
N ILE A 479 0.55 30.71 -15.58
CA ILE A 479 0.27 29.33 -15.18
C ILE A 479 1.07 28.37 -16.06
N ALA A 480 2.03 27.68 -15.46
CA ALA A 480 2.87 26.71 -16.14
C ALA A 480 2.09 25.48 -16.61
N VAL A 481 2.66 24.77 -17.60
CA VAL A 481 2.31 23.38 -17.94
C VAL A 481 3.51 22.54 -17.55
N PRO A 482 3.61 22.10 -16.28
CA PRO A 482 4.82 21.43 -15.82
C PRO A 482 5.00 20.09 -16.53
N ARG A 483 6.24 19.77 -16.89
CA ARG A 483 6.67 18.43 -17.29
C ARG A 483 6.80 17.59 -16.04
N ILE A 484 5.88 16.65 -15.86
CA ILE A 484 5.78 15.84 -14.65
C ILE A 484 6.45 14.50 -14.88
N ALA A 485 7.29 14.07 -13.95
CA ALA A 485 7.72 12.69 -13.82
C ALA A 485 7.10 12.05 -12.57
N LEU A 486 6.66 10.80 -12.70
CA LEU A 486 6.24 9.96 -11.58
C LEU A 486 7.21 8.79 -11.45
N VAL A 487 7.81 8.66 -10.28
CA VAL A 487 8.92 7.75 -10.04
C VAL A 487 8.40 6.40 -9.55
N HIS A 488 8.88 5.32 -10.16
CA HIS A 488 8.70 3.97 -9.64
C HIS A 488 9.98 3.44 -9.00
N THR A 489 9.79 2.66 -7.93
CA THR A 489 10.86 2.07 -7.14
C THR A 489 10.81 0.55 -7.24
N TRP A 490 11.89 -0.11 -6.80
CA TRP A 490 11.97 -1.58 -6.70
C TRP A 490 11.17 -2.14 -5.52
N THR A 491 10.68 -1.27 -4.63
CA THR A 491 10.14 -1.64 -3.32
C THR A 491 8.62 -1.57 -3.26
N ASN A 492 7.98 -0.76 -4.11
CA ASN A 492 6.53 -0.60 -4.13
C ASN A 492 6.09 -0.12 -5.51
N THR A 493 5.03 -0.73 -6.05
CA THR A 493 4.38 -0.29 -7.30
C THR A 493 2.88 0.03 -7.15
N GLN A 494 2.36 -0.20 -5.95
CA GLN A 494 0.95 -0.09 -5.59
C GLN A 494 0.60 1.36 -5.23
N ASN A 495 1.40 1.98 -4.37
CA ASN A 495 1.09 3.30 -3.82
C ASN A 495 1.15 4.40 -4.89
N GLU A 496 2.19 4.42 -5.73
CA GLU A 496 2.26 5.38 -6.83
C GLU A 496 1.24 5.06 -7.95
N GLY A 497 0.71 3.82 -7.97
CA GLY A 497 -0.40 3.40 -8.80
C GLY A 497 -1.66 4.25 -8.63
N TRP A 498 -1.98 4.69 -7.41
CA TRP A 498 -3.12 5.56 -7.11
C TRP A 498 -2.97 6.95 -7.75
N PHE A 499 -1.74 7.48 -7.80
CA PHE A 499 -1.42 8.75 -8.46
C PHE A 499 -1.53 8.63 -9.98
N ARG A 500 -1.01 7.54 -10.55
CA ARG A 500 -1.17 7.24 -11.99
C ARG A 500 -2.64 7.15 -12.38
N LEU A 501 -3.46 6.51 -11.56
CA LEU A 501 -4.91 6.44 -11.78
C LEU A 501 -5.55 7.84 -11.80
N ALA A 502 -5.18 8.70 -10.84
CA ALA A 502 -5.68 10.08 -10.79
C ALA A 502 -5.22 10.90 -12.00
N PHE A 503 -3.94 10.82 -12.39
CA PHE A 503 -3.40 11.54 -13.55
C PHE A 503 -4.03 11.10 -14.86
N ASP A 504 -4.17 9.79 -15.08
CA ASP A 504 -4.86 9.27 -16.26
C ASP A 504 -6.32 9.75 -16.30
N ARG A 505 -7.03 9.73 -15.16
CA ARG A 505 -8.41 10.21 -15.06
C ARG A 505 -8.53 11.71 -15.35
N LEU A 506 -7.60 12.51 -14.85
CA LEU A 506 -7.54 13.96 -15.06
C LEU A 506 -6.86 14.37 -16.37
N GLN A 507 -6.41 13.41 -17.17
CA GLN A 507 -5.69 13.62 -18.43
C GLN A 507 -4.44 14.50 -18.28
N ILE A 508 -3.76 14.34 -17.15
CA ILE A 508 -2.49 15.01 -16.85
C ILE A 508 -1.37 14.13 -17.41
N PRO A 509 -0.58 14.60 -18.40
CA PRO A 509 0.54 13.83 -18.93
C PRO A 509 1.67 13.74 -17.90
N TYR A 510 2.28 12.56 -17.80
CA TYR A 510 3.46 12.31 -16.97
C TYR A 510 4.39 11.29 -17.63
N ASP A 511 5.69 11.42 -17.36
CA ASP A 511 6.66 10.36 -17.63
C ASP A 511 6.72 9.41 -16.44
N TYR A 512 6.58 8.10 -16.67
CA TYR A 512 6.78 7.09 -15.63
C TYR A 512 8.23 6.61 -15.66
N ILE A 513 9.02 6.99 -14.66
CA ILE A 513 10.48 6.84 -14.68
C ILE A 513 11.00 5.98 -13.52
N SER A 514 12.07 5.23 -13.75
CA SER A 514 12.74 4.47 -12.69
C SER A 514 13.70 5.33 -11.89
N VAL A 515 14.12 4.84 -10.71
CA VAL A 515 15.21 5.48 -9.94
C VAL A 515 16.54 5.58 -10.71
N HIS A 516 16.76 4.76 -11.75
CA HIS A 516 17.94 4.90 -12.62
C HIS A 516 17.90 6.18 -13.44
N VAL A 517 16.72 6.60 -13.93
CA VAL A 517 16.58 7.86 -14.66
C VAL A 517 16.91 9.04 -13.74
N LEU A 518 16.52 8.96 -12.46
CA LEU A 518 16.90 9.95 -11.45
C LEU A 518 18.41 9.98 -11.22
N ARG A 519 19.03 8.81 -11.04
CA ARG A 519 20.47 8.68 -10.78
C ARG A 519 21.33 9.12 -11.96
N ASP A 520 20.95 8.71 -13.17
CA ASP A 520 21.78 8.81 -14.38
C ASP A 520 21.56 10.11 -15.17
N THR A 521 20.53 10.90 -14.83
CA THR A 521 20.28 12.20 -15.46
C THR A 521 20.97 13.31 -14.63
N PRO A 522 22.07 13.91 -15.11
CA PRO A 522 22.85 14.87 -14.31
C PRO A 522 22.09 16.14 -13.94
N ASN A 523 21.23 16.62 -14.85
CA ASN A 523 20.38 17.77 -14.64
C ASN A 523 18.92 17.42 -14.95
N LEU A 524 18.19 16.94 -13.93
CA LEU A 524 16.78 16.56 -14.05
C LEU A 524 15.88 17.71 -14.49
N ARG A 525 16.26 18.96 -14.16
CA ARG A 525 15.49 20.17 -14.51
C ARG A 525 15.39 20.40 -16.02
N ASP A 526 16.32 19.86 -16.80
CA ASP A 526 16.27 19.94 -18.26
C ASP A 526 15.13 19.09 -18.84
N LYS A 527 14.60 18.11 -18.09
CA LYS A 527 13.51 17.22 -18.52
C LYS A 527 12.21 17.42 -17.75
N TYR A 528 12.30 17.70 -16.46
CA TYR A 528 11.17 17.70 -15.55
C TYR A 528 11.11 18.98 -14.72
N ASP A 529 9.90 19.52 -14.60
CA ASP A 529 9.62 20.65 -13.72
C ASP A 529 9.11 20.18 -12.36
N VAL A 530 8.46 19.01 -12.33
CA VAL A 530 7.94 18.35 -11.12
C VAL A 530 8.30 16.87 -11.17
N ILE A 531 8.84 16.35 -10.08
CA ILE A 531 9.10 14.92 -9.89
C ILE A 531 8.32 14.47 -8.67
N ILE A 532 7.47 13.47 -8.86
CA ILE A 532 6.60 12.91 -7.83
C ILE A 532 7.12 11.52 -7.46
N LEU A 533 7.42 11.35 -6.18
CA LEU A 533 7.72 10.06 -5.59
C LEU A 533 6.51 9.63 -4.76
N GLY A 534 5.90 8.50 -5.12
CA GLY A 534 4.79 7.95 -4.35
C GLY A 534 5.21 7.57 -2.93
N PRO A 535 4.27 7.45 -1.97
CA PRO A 535 4.57 6.98 -0.63
C PRO A 535 5.25 5.61 -0.69
N THR A 536 6.52 5.55 -0.32
CA THR A 536 7.28 4.31 -0.26
C THR A 536 8.03 4.26 1.08
N PRO A 537 8.15 3.09 1.72
CA PRO A 537 8.97 2.96 2.91
C PRO A 537 10.43 3.33 2.62
N GLY A 538 11.08 3.99 3.58
CA GLY A 538 12.48 4.42 3.49
C GLY A 538 12.66 5.93 3.24
N SER A 539 13.91 6.41 3.32
CA SER A 539 14.23 7.81 2.96
C SER A 539 14.44 7.94 1.45
N ALA A 540 14.23 9.13 0.88
CA ALA A 540 14.54 9.43 -0.52
C ALA A 540 15.96 8.98 -0.90
N GLN A 541 16.93 9.15 0.01
CA GLN A 541 18.30 8.69 -0.20
C GLN A 541 18.43 7.16 -0.17
N ALA A 542 17.69 6.45 0.68
CA ALA A 542 17.68 4.99 0.71
C ALA A 542 17.09 4.38 -0.57
N ILE A 543 16.03 5.01 -1.07
CA ILE A 543 15.33 4.62 -2.30
C ILE A 543 16.22 4.82 -3.54
N VAL A 544 17.09 5.84 -3.52
CA VAL A 544 18.01 6.16 -4.63
C VAL A 544 19.38 5.47 -4.49
N ASN A 545 19.93 5.28 -3.29
CA ASN A 545 21.33 4.86 -3.08
C ASN A 545 21.55 3.44 -2.50
N GLY A 546 20.56 2.78 -1.90
CA GLY A 546 20.73 1.45 -1.28
C GLY A 546 21.42 1.42 0.12
N LEU A 547 21.85 0.22 0.57
CA LEU A 547 22.08 -0.21 1.97
C LEU A 547 22.80 0.78 2.91
N LEU A 548 23.98 1.29 2.56
CA LEU A 548 24.77 2.19 3.44
C LEU A 548 24.63 3.67 3.08
N LEU A 549 23.69 4.04 2.21
CA LEU A 549 23.33 5.44 1.91
C LEU A 549 24.50 6.34 1.45
N GLY A 550 25.57 5.77 0.86
CA GLY A 550 26.80 6.52 0.52
C GLY A 550 27.62 6.98 1.74
N LYS A 551 27.33 6.43 2.93
CA LYS A 551 27.97 6.74 4.22
C LYS A 551 29.02 5.69 4.60
N ALA A 552 29.57 5.02 3.61
CA ALA A 552 30.67 4.10 3.78
C ALA A 552 31.59 4.16 2.56
N ASP A 553 32.88 3.99 2.79
CA ASP A 553 33.85 3.77 1.72
C ASP A 553 33.94 2.25 1.46
N ILE A 554 34.09 1.86 0.19
CA ILE A 554 34.18 0.44 -0.18
C ILE A 554 35.47 -0.15 0.42
N GLY A 555 35.36 -1.34 1.01
CA GLY A 555 36.51 -2.07 1.53
C GLY A 555 37.22 -2.89 0.45
N ASN A 556 38.48 -3.23 0.69
CA ASN A 556 39.31 -4.01 -0.23
C ASN A 556 40.05 -5.13 0.51
N ASP A 557 39.35 -5.82 1.42
CA ASP A 557 39.85 -6.98 2.17
C ASP A 557 41.13 -6.75 3.01
N HIS A 558 41.44 -5.48 3.32
CA HIS A 558 42.53 -5.06 4.19
C HIS A 558 42.08 -3.95 5.16
N PRO A 559 42.69 -3.81 6.35
CA PRO A 559 42.21 -2.89 7.41
C PRO A 559 42.62 -1.42 7.22
N PHE A 560 43.34 -1.10 6.14
CA PHE A 560 43.71 0.27 5.80
C PHE A 560 42.53 1.06 5.21
N ALA A 561 41.69 1.62 6.09
CA ALA A 561 40.63 2.52 5.71
C ALA A 561 41.19 3.78 4.98
N PRO A 562 40.51 4.32 3.95
CA PRO A 562 40.99 5.51 3.21
C PRO A 562 41.24 6.76 4.06
N VAL A 563 40.68 6.82 5.26
CA VAL A 563 40.92 7.90 6.23
C VAL A 563 42.33 7.87 6.85
N TYR A 564 43.00 6.72 6.83
CA TYR A 564 44.36 6.62 7.36
C TYR A 564 45.37 7.28 6.42
N PRO A 565 46.23 8.19 6.93
CA PRO A 565 47.26 8.81 6.10
C PRO A 565 48.22 7.81 5.45
N SER A 566 48.35 6.60 5.99
CA SER A 566 49.23 5.53 5.53
C SER A 566 48.61 4.55 4.52
N ALA A 567 47.30 4.63 4.24
CA ALA A 567 46.65 3.77 3.26
C ALA A 567 47.09 4.10 1.82
N ASP A 568 47.31 3.08 0.97
CA ASP A 568 47.56 3.26 -0.47
C ASP A 568 46.26 3.04 -1.26
N THR A 569 45.65 4.14 -1.72
CA THR A 569 44.39 4.09 -2.46
C THR A 569 44.54 3.64 -3.92
N THR A 570 45.76 3.30 -4.37
CA THR A 570 46.03 2.82 -5.72
C THR A 570 45.99 1.30 -5.87
N VAL A 571 45.90 0.55 -4.77
CA VAL A 571 45.75 -0.90 -4.80
C VAL A 571 44.42 -1.26 -5.52
N PRO A 572 44.45 -2.09 -6.59
CA PRO A 572 43.26 -2.38 -7.36
C PRO A 572 42.15 -3.05 -6.53
N GLN A 573 40.90 -2.65 -6.77
CA GLN A 573 39.75 -3.31 -6.18
C GLN A 573 39.46 -4.64 -6.86
N ARG A 574 39.16 -5.67 -6.06
CA ARG A 574 38.62 -6.93 -6.54
C ARG A 574 37.28 -6.71 -7.23
N LYS A 575 37.12 -7.33 -8.39
CA LYS A 575 35.87 -7.35 -9.14
C LYS A 575 35.17 -8.67 -8.92
N ARG A 576 33.85 -8.65 -8.91
CA ARG A 576 33.05 -9.86 -8.88
C ARG A 576 33.23 -10.63 -10.18
N ASP A 577 33.85 -11.80 -10.10
CA ASP A 577 34.04 -12.74 -11.20
C ASP A 577 33.58 -14.14 -10.77
N LEU A 578 32.37 -14.52 -11.23
CA LEU A 578 31.77 -15.80 -10.87
C LEU A 578 32.43 -16.98 -11.59
N GLU A 579 33.05 -16.77 -12.75
CA GLU A 579 33.73 -17.83 -13.49
C GLU A 579 35.03 -18.21 -12.78
N GLN A 580 35.83 -17.20 -12.42
CA GLN A 580 37.04 -17.39 -11.64
C GLN A 580 36.74 -18.00 -10.28
N ALA A 581 35.70 -17.53 -9.57
CA ALA A 581 35.33 -18.07 -8.27
C ALA A 581 34.94 -19.56 -8.34
N ARG A 582 34.14 -19.98 -9.34
CA ARG A 582 33.81 -21.40 -9.56
C ARG A 582 35.03 -22.24 -9.90
N ARG A 583 35.94 -21.71 -10.71
CA ARG A 583 37.19 -22.39 -11.05
C ARG A 583 38.05 -22.63 -9.80
N LEU A 584 38.21 -21.62 -8.95
CA LEU A 584 38.95 -21.76 -7.69
C LEU A 584 38.29 -22.78 -6.75
N MET A 585 36.95 -22.78 -6.65
CA MET A 585 36.22 -23.80 -5.89
C MET A 585 36.49 -25.21 -6.44
N GLN A 586 36.58 -25.36 -7.76
CA GLN A 586 36.90 -26.64 -8.39
C GLN A 586 38.34 -27.09 -8.13
N GLU A 587 39.31 -26.18 -8.27
CA GLU A 587 40.73 -26.43 -7.98
C GLU A 587 40.96 -26.80 -6.51
N ALA A 588 40.18 -26.22 -5.59
CA ALA A 588 40.19 -26.54 -4.16
C ALA A 588 39.43 -27.85 -3.81
N GLY A 589 38.81 -28.52 -4.78
CA GLY A 589 38.06 -29.77 -4.56
C GLY A 589 36.63 -29.59 -4.07
N TYR A 590 36.09 -28.37 -4.10
CA TYR A 590 34.75 -27.99 -3.63
C TYR A 590 33.82 -27.50 -4.76
N GLY A 591 33.96 -28.02 -5.98
CA GLY A 591 33.18 -27.57 -7.15
C GLY A 591 31.65 -27.65 -6.98
N ASP A 592 31.16 -28.54 -6.12
CA ASP A 592 29.73 -28.67 -5.78
C ASP A 592 29.29 -27.83 -4.56
N GLY A 593 30.22 -27.06 -3.99
CA GLY A 593 30.04 -26.27 -2.79
C GLY A 593 30.07 -27.06 -1.48
N PHE A 594 29.84 -26.38 -0.36
CA PHE A 594 29.81 -26.97 0.98
C PHE A 594 28.89 -26.19 1.92
N PRO A 595 28.35 -26.81 2.99
CA PRO A 595 27.63 -26.09 4.02
C PRO A 595 28.58 -25.35 4.97
N ILE A 596 28.18 -24.17 5.43
CA ILE A 596 28.92 -23.42 6.45
C ILE A 596 27.95 -22.66 7.35
N LYS A 597 28.32 -22.45 8.61
CA LYS A 597 27.55 -21.62 9.55
C LYS A 597 28.20 -20.25 9.67
N LEU A 598 27.43 -19.19 9.46
CA LEU A 598 27.82 -17.81 9.73
C LEU A 598 27.23 -17.37 11.06
N VAL A 599 28.09 -17.05 12.03
CA VAL A 599 27.69 -16.61 13.37
C VAL A 599 27.95 -15.12 13.53
N SER A 600 26.94 -14.37 13.94
CA SER A 600 27.10 -12.94 14.22
C SER A 600 26.09 -12.44 15.25
N TRP A 601 26.07 -11.14 15.50
CA TRP A 601 25.16 -10.49 16.41
C TRP A 601 24.13 -9.62 15.69
N ARG A 602 23.04 -9.27 16.37
CA ARG A 602 21.99 -8.38 15.87
C ARG A 602 22.41 -6.91 16.01
N GLY A 603 23.47 -6.53 15.29
CA GLY A 603 23.94 -5.15 15.12
C GLY A 603 23.20 -4.42 14.00
N ILE A 604 23.41 -3.11 13.87
CA ILE A 604 22.62 -2.21 13.00
C ILE A 604 22.44 -2.76 11.58
N GLU A 605 23.52 -2.94 10.83
CA GLU A 605 23.54 -3.38 9.42
C GLU A 605 23.89 -4.87 9.24
N ILE A 606 24.28 -5.53 10.32
CA ILE A 606 24.85 -6.89 10.31
C ILE A 606 23.86 -7.96 9.80
N PRO A 607 22.56 -7.96 10.17
CA PRO A 607 21.59 -8.91 9.62
C PRO A 607 21.43 -8.79 8.09
N ASP A 608 21.42 -7.55 7.59
CA ASP A 608 21.26 -7.28 6.15
C ASP A 608 22.52 -7.68 5.38
N LEU A 609 23.72 -7.38 5.92
CA LEU A 609 24.98 -7.83 5.36
C LEU A 609 25.09 -9.36 5.33
N ALA A 610 24.70 -10.04 6.41
CA ALA A 610 24.69 -11.50 6.49
C ALA A 610 23.80 -12.14 5.42
N ALA A 611 22.62 -11.55 5.17
CA ALA A 611 21.74 -12.01 4.10
C ALA A 611 22.37 -11.82 2.70
N ILE A 612 23.04 -10.69 2.46
CA ILE A 612 23.75 -10.43 1.19
C ILE A 612 24.90 -11.41 0.97
N ILE A 613 25.69 -11.69 2.01
CA ILE A 613 26.80 -12.66 1.94
C ILE A 613 26.27 -14.07 1.70
N GLN A 614 25.25 -14.49 2.45
CA GLN A 614 24.58 -15.79 2.27
C GLN A 614 24.10 -15.95 0.82
N GLN A 615 23.45 -14.93 0.27
CA GLN A 615 22.95 -14.94 -1.10
C GLN A 615 24.08 -14.98 -2.14
N SER A 616 25.16 -14.23 -1.92
CA SER A 616 26.29 -14.17 -2.85
C SER A 616 27.08 -15.49 -2.87
N ALA A 617 27.32 -16.09 -1.70
CA ALA A 617 28.03 -17.35 -1.57
C ALA A 617 27.25 -18.52 -2.21
N GLN A 618 25.91 -18.45 -2.19
CA GLN A 618 25.04 -19.45 -2.81
C GLN A 618 25.23 -19.56 -4.34
N GLU A 619 25.68 -18.52 -5.02
CA GLU A 619 25.89 -18.49 -6.48
C GLU A 619 27.07 -19.35 -6.95
N ILE A 620 27.95 -19.73 -6.02
CA ILE A 620 29.08 -20.65 -6.21
C ILE A 620 28.92 -21.94 -5.38
N GLY A 621 27.71 -22.22 -4.89
CA GLY A 621 27.36 -23.49 -4.24
C GLY A 621 27.54 -23.55 -2.72
N ILE A 622 28.06 -22.49 -2.09
CA ILE A 622 28.23 -22.46 -0.62
C ILE A 622 26.87 -22.24 0.05
N LYS A 623 26.45 -23.19 0.89
CA LYS A 623 25.16 -23.15 1.59
C LYS A 623 25.37 -22.64 3.01
N MET A 624 24.98 -21.40 3.27
CA MET A 624 25.26 -20.74 4.54
C MET A 624 24.05 -20.75 5.48
N GLU A 625 24.23 -21.20 6.73
CA GLU A 625 23.25 -21.05 7.82
C GLU A 625 23.62 -19.83 8.67
N VAL A 626 22.73 -18.84 8.76
CA VAL A 626 22.99 -17.59 9.49
C VAL A 626 22.40 -17.66 10.90
N GLU A 627 23.25 -17.55 11.92
CA GLU A 627 22.87 -17.48 13.33
C GLU A 627 23.19 -16.11 13.91
N LEU A 628 22.15 -15.39 14.34
CA LEU A 628 22.26 -14.05 14.90
C LEU A 628 21.81 -14.00 16.38
N THR A 629 22.76 -13.74 17.27
CA THR A 629 22.53 -13.61 18.72
C THR A 629 22.56 -12.14 19.18
N ASP A 630 22.33 -11.87 20.46
CA ASP A 630 22.63 -10.55 21.04
C ASP A 630 24.14 -10.32 21.18
N ALA A 631 24.54 -9.06 21.39
CA ALA A 631 25.95 -8.67 21.50
C ALA A 631 26.66 -9.34 22.69
N GLY A 632 26.01 -9.51 23.83
CA GLY A 632 26.62 -10.12 25.01
C GLY A 632 26.97 -11.59 24.76
N THR A 633 26.04 -12.32 24.14
CA THR A 633 26.26 -13.71 23.74
C THR A 633 27.35 -13.82 22.66
N TYR A 634 27.34 -12.96 21.65
CA TYR A 634 28.28 -13.04 20.54
C TYR A 634 29.72 -12.67 20.92
N TYR A 635 29.89 -11.59 21.69
CA TYR A 635 31.21 -11.10 22.09
C TYR A 635 31.80 -11.88 23.26
N GLY A 636 30.96 -12.49 24.10
CA GLY A 636 31.38 -13.32 25.22
C GLY A 636 32.32 -12.57 26.17
N LYS A 637 33.45 -13.21 26.51
CA LYS A 637 34.52 -12.59 27.32
C LYS A 637 35.64 -11.95 26.49
N ALA A 638 35.49 -11.89 25.16
CA ALA A 638 36.52 -11.43 24.22
C ALA A 638 37.88 -12.16 24.35
N VAL A 639 37.82 -13.46 24.68
CA VAL A 639 38.95 -14.40 24.69
C VAL A 639 38.57 -15.70 23.99
N PHE A 640 39.55 -16.37 23.38
CA PHE A 640 39.35 -17.66 22.71
C PHE A 640 38.77 -18.71 23.65
N GLY A 641 37.88 -19.55 23.11
CA GLY A 641 37.16 -20.60 23.83
C GLY A 641 35.97 -20.11 24.66
N GLU A 642 35.79 -18.80 24.80
CA GLU A 642 34.68 -18.18 25.53
C GLU A 642 33.97 -17.09 24.72
N SER A 643 34.19 -17.00 23.41
CA SER A 643 33.67 -15.91 22.59
C SER A 643 33.31 -16.37 21.17
N PRO A 644 32.01 -16.49 20.82
CA PRO A 644 31.58 -16.94 19.50
C PRO A 644 32.21 -16.20 18.32
N TRP A 645 32.49 -14.90 18.44
CA TRP A 645 33.15 -14.11 17.39
C TRP A 645 34.63 -14.48 17.13
N LEU A 646 35.33 -15.06 18.11
CA LEU A 646 36.70 -15.56 17.96
C LEU A 646 36.74 -17.03 17.55
N ASP A 647 35.70 -17.79 17.91
CA ASP A 647 35.68 -19.25 17.80
C ASP A 647 34.87 -19.76 16.59
N SER A 648 34.13 -18.88 15.90
CA SER A 648 33.31 -19.26 14.75
C SER A 648 34.16 -19.50 13.50
N VAL A 649 33.86 -20.58 12.77
CA VAL A 649 34.47 -20.88 11.45
C VAL A 649 34.23 -19.76 10.44
N LEU A 650 33.07 -19.12 10.50
CA LEU A 650 32.75 -17.92 9.74
C LEU A 650 31.88 -17.01 10.60
N GLY A 651 32.24 -15.74 10.69
CA GLY A 651 31.48 -14.74 11.41
C GLY A 651 31.60 -13.36 10.79
N ILE A 652 30.69 -12.47 11.18
CA ILE A 652 30.78 -11.05 10.85
C ILE A 652 30.99 -10.29 12.15
N THR A 653 32.12 -9.62 12.26
CA THR A 653 32.47 -8.79 13.41
C THR A 653 32.74 -7.36 12.93
N ASP A 654 32.06 -6.40 13.55
CA ASP A 654 32.35 -4.98 13.33
C ASP A 654 33.43 -4.49 14.29
N TYR A 655 34.30 -3.60 13.80
CA TYR A 655 35.35 -2.97 14.59
C TYR A 655 35.14 -1.47 14.64
N GLY A 656 35.10 -0.90 15.84
CA GLY A 656 35.06 0.55 16.03
C GLY A 656 36.39 1.22 15.66
N HIS A 657 36.34 2.46 15.17
CA HIS A 657 37.50 3.22 14.68
C HIS A 657 38.66 3.37 15.69
N ARG A 658 39.89 3.43 15.18
CA ARG A 658 41.13 3.73 15.92
C ARG A 658 41.92 4.81 15.18
N GLY A 659 42.67 5.64 15.92
CA GLY A 659 43.47 6.72 15.33
C GLY A 659 44.60 6.24 14.40
N SER A 660 44.96 4.95 14.45
CA SER A 660 45.86 4.29 13.52
C SER A 660 45.36 2.86 13.26
N PRO A 661 45.78 2.22 12.14
CA PRO A 661 45.39 0.84 11.84
C PRO A 661 46.14 -0.21 12.70
N ASP A 662 47.12 0.19 13.52
CA ASP A 662 48.03 -0.72 14.24
C ASP A 662 47.30 -1.74 15.12
N THR A 663 46.21 -1.33 15.79
CA THR A 663 45.40 -2.26 16.59
C THR A 663 44.80 -3.38 15.72
N TYR A 664 44.33 -3.09 14.51
CA TYR A 664 43.79 -4.12 13.62
C TYR A 664 44.92 -4.99 13.06
N LEU A 665 46.02 -4.35 12.64
CA LEU A 665 47.18 -5.04 12.10
C LEU A 665 47.75 -6.05 13.10
N ARG A 666 47.81 -5.68 14.39
CA ARG A 666 48.37 -6.50 15.46
C ARG A 666 47.35 -7.43 16.11
N ALA A 667 46.25 -6.90 16.64
CA ALA A 667 45.34 -7.71 17.42
C ALA A 667 44.54 -8.69 16.55
N ALA A 668 44.09 -8.27 15.36
CA ALA A 668 43.17 -9.06 14.54
C ALA A 668 43.85 -9.94 13.47
N LEU A 669 45.11 -9.67 13.11
CA LEU A 669 45.74 -10.29 11.95
C LEU A 669 47.15 -10.85 12.21
N ARG A 670 47.84 -10.51 13.30
CA ARG A 670 49.12 -11.18 13.62
C ARG A 670 48.91 -12.62 14.04
N SER A 671 49.93 -13.44 13.81
CA SER A 671 49.94 -14.85 14.21
C SER A 671 49.70 -15.07 15.71
N ASP A 672 50.07 -14.10 16.55
CA ASP A 672 49.88 -14.07 18.00
C ASP A 672 48.79 -13.08 18.47
N GLY A 673 47.99 -12.57 17.53
CA GLY A 673 46.96 -11.57 17.78
C GLY A 673 45.83 -12.08 18.67
N VAL A 674 45.52 -11.32 19.73
CA VAL A 674 44.47 -11.68 20.71
C VAL A 674 43.04 -11.63 20.15
N TRP A 675 42.84 -11.00 18.99
CA TRP A 675 41.57 -10.87 18.26
C TRP A 675 41.57 -11.59 16.90
N ASN A 676 42.55 -12.47 16.66
CA ASN A 676 42.73 -13.14 15.37
C ASN A 676 41.73 -14.29 15.17
N ALA A 677 40.47 -13.92 14.90
CA ALA A 677 39.37 -14.85 14.65
C ALA A 677 39.59 -15.69 13.37
N ALA A 678 40.36 -15.20 12.41
CA ALA A 678 40.72 -15.94 11.21
C ALA A 678 41.78 -17.04 11.47
N HIS A 679 42.39 -17.04 12.66
CA HIS A 679 43.56 -17.85 12.99
C HIS A 679 44.69 -17.74 11.94
N PHE A 680 44.81 -16.56 11.31
CA PHE A 680 45.77 -16.28 10.25
C PHE A 680 47.21 -16.36 10.79
N LYS A 681 48.10 -17.05 10.08
CA LYS A 681 49.51 -17.20 10.45
C LYS A 681 50.40 -17.04 9.24
N ASN A 682 51.13 -15.95 9.17
CA ASN A 682 52.04 -15.67 8.07
C ASN A 682 53.25 -14.86 8.59
N ALA A 683 54.44 -15.44 8.49
CA ALA A 683 55.66 -14.83 9.02
C ALA A 683 56.07 -13.56 8.26
N ASP A 684 55.75 -13.47 6.97
CA ASP A 684 55.99 -12.26 6.17
C ASP A 684 55.05 -11.13 6.58
N TYR A 685 53.77 -11.44 6.83
CA TYR A 685 52.83 -10.48 7.40
C TYR A 685 53.31 -9.98 8.77
N ASP A 686 53.69 -10.88 9.68
CA ASP A 686 54.17 -10.50 11.02
C ASP A 686 55.39 -9.57 10.94
N ARG A 687 56.35 -9.89 10.06
CA ARG A 687 57.53 -9.04 9.79
C ARG A 687 57.13 -7.68 9.23
N LEU A 688 56.25 -7.62 8.24
CA LEU A 688 55.79 -6.37 7.63
C LEU A 688 55.05 -5.48 8.64
N VAL A 689 54.26 -6.06 9.54
CA VAL A 689 53.59 -5.31 10.62
C VAL A 689 54.59 -4.75 11.62
N ASP A 690 55.66 -5.48 11.95
CA ASP A 690 56.72 -4.97 12.82
C ASP A 690 57.53 -3.87 12.15
N GLU A 691 57.82 -3.97 10.85
CA GLU A 691 58.45 -2.90 10.07
C GLU A 691 57.56 -1.67 9.94
N TYR A 692 56.25 -1.85 9.70
CA TYR A 692 55.27 -0.78 9.62
C TYR A 692 55.20 0.02 10.92
N ALA A 693 55.12 -0.68 12.06
CA ALA A 693 55.06 -0.03 13.37
C ALA A 693 56.38 0.62 13.80
N ALA A 694 57.52 0.08 13.36
CA ALA A 694 58.84 0.66 13.62
C ALA A 694 59.15 1.89 12.72
N SER A 695 58.44 2.06 11.61
CA SER A 695 58.66 3.17 10.69
C SER A 695 58.10 4.48 11.25
N THR A 696 58.93 5.54 11.28
CA THR A 696 58.54 6.90 11.67
C THR A 696 58.32 7.84 10.47
N ASP A 697 58.59 7.37 9.26
CA ASP A 697 58.38 8.09 8.01
C ASP A 697 57.08 7.63 7.32
N LEU A 698 56.21 8.58 6.97
CA LEU A 698 54.88 8.29 6.42
C LEU A 698 54.95 7.70 5.01
N GLN A 699 55.91 8.12 4.18
CA GLN A 699 56.05 7.59 2.83
C GLN A 699 56.48 6.12 2.89
N LYS A 700 57.47 5.81 3.73
CA LYS A 700 57.88 4.45 4.01
C LYS A 700 56.76 3.61 4.64
N GLN A 701 55.95 4.19 5.53
CA GLN A 701 54.75 3.51 6.05
C GLN A 701 53.74 3.17 4.95
N ARG A 702 53.54 4.05 3.95
CA ARG A 702 52.67 3.77 2.78
C ARG A 702 53.22 2.65 1.90
N GLU A 703 54.53 2.64 1.66
CA GLU A 703 55.19 1.58 0.88
C GLU A 703 55.03 0.21 1.56
N ILE A 704 55.18 0.15 2.89
CA ILE A 704 54.97 -1.07 3.67
C ILE A 704 53.47 -1.41 3.74
N ALA A 705 52.58 -0.42 3.90
CA ALA A 705 51.13 -0.62 3.89
C ALA A 705 50.68 -1.27 2.57
N ARG A 706 51.17 -0.77 1.43
CA ARG A 706 50.89 -1.37 0.12
C ARG A 706 51.28 -2.85 0.07
N GLN A 707 52.47 -3.21 0.58
CA GLN A 707 52.91 -4.62 0.63
C GLN A 707 51.98 -5.46 1.51
N ILE A 708 51.51 -4.90 2.62
CA ILE A 708 50.54 -5.58 3.49
C ILE A 708 49.17 -5.71 2.79
N GLU A 709 48.67 -4.66 2.14
CA GLU A 709 47.41 -4.65 1.40
C GLU A 709 47.42 -5.68 0.26
N GLU A 710 48.49 -5.71 -0.54
CA GLU A 710 48.69 -6.69 -1.62
C GLU A 710 48.79 -8.13 -1.06
N LEU A 711 49.53 -8.35 0.03
CA LEU A 711 49.63 -9.66 0.68
C LEU A 711 48.29 -10.15 1.23
N LEU A 712 47.51 -9.27 1.87
CA LEU A 712 46.18 -9.62 2.38
C LEU A 712 45.18 -9.88 1.26
N LEU A 713 45.34 -9.24 0.09
CA LEU A 713 44.58 -9.58 -1.12
C LEU A 713 45.03 -10.89 -1.76
N GLU A 714 46.21 -11.42 -1.48
CA GLU A 714 46.61 -12.74 -1.95
C GLU A 714 46.08 -13.83 -1.01
N GLU A 715 46.33 -13.67 0.30
CA GLU A 715 46.00 -14.66 1.33
C GLU A 715 44.53 -14.61 1.79
N THR A 716 43.89 -13.44 1.73
CA THR A 716 42.50 -13.13 2.13
C THR A 716 42.03 -13.80 3.43
N PRO A 717 42.66 -13.51 4.58
CA PRO A 717 42.22 -14.04 5.86
C PRO A 717 40.88 -13.44 6.33
N LEU A 718 40.52 -12.24 5.84
CA LEU A 718 39.29 -11.53 6.19
C LEU A 718 38.64 -10.96 4.92
N LEU A 719 37.32 -10.85 4.94
CA LEU A 719 36.54 -10.10 3.93
C LEU A 719 36.10 -8.78 4.54
N ILE A 720 36.69 -7.66 4.10
CA ILE A 720 36.40 -6.33 4.64
C ILE A 720 35.59 -5.59 3.59
N THR A 721 34.27 -5.58 3.75
CA THR A 721 33.32 -5.14 2.72
C THR A 721 33.15 -3.63 2.63
N PHE A 722 33.31 -2.91 3.75
CA PHE A 722 33.16 -1.45 3.80
C PHE A 722 33.78 -0.85 5.07
N PHE A 723 34.04 0.46 5.03
CA PHE A 723 34.37 1.28 6.19
C PHE A 723 33.24 2.27 6.42
N ASN A 724 32.47 2.12 7.51
CA ASN A 724 31.34 2.98 7.80
C ASN A 724 31.76 4.35 8.34
N ARG A 725 30.97 5.39 8.04
CA ARG A 725 31.13 6.72 8.63
C ARG A 725 30.22 6.84 9.85
N TYR A 726 30.81 6.96 11.03
CA TYR A 726 30.06 7.20 12.26
C TYR A 726 29.41 8.58 12.24
N LEU A 727 28.09 8.61 12.44
CA LEU A 727 27.32 9.85 12.52
C LEU A 727 26.82 10.04 13.95
N THR A 728 27.31 11.09 14.61
CA THR A 728 26.83 11.49 15.93
C THR A 728 25.88 12.67 15.77
N ALA A 729 24.61 12.49 16.15
CA ALA A 729 23.66 13.59 16.22
C ALA A 729 23.81 14.31 17.57
N VAL A 730 24.01 15.63 17.55
CA VAL A 730 24.13 16.44 18.77
C VAL A 730 23.18 17.62 18.75
N ARG A 731 22.70 17.99 19.95
CA ARG A 731 21.80 19.13 20.11
C ARG A 731 22.55 20.41 19.75
N SER A 732 21.88 21.29 19.01
CA SER A 732 22.37 22.66 18.75
C SER A 732 22.76 23.34 20.07
N GLY A 733 24.01 23.82 20.17
CA GLY A 733 24.57 24.46 21.37
C GLY A 733 25.45 23.55 22.23
N THR A 734 25.57 22.26 21.91
CA THR A 734 26.58 21.39 22.55
C THR A 734 27.97 21.73 22.01
N THR A 735 28.90 22.09 22.89
CA THR A 735 30.32 22.29 22.58
C THR A 735 31.14 21.06 23.01
N ALA A 736 32.18 20.72 22.25
CA ALA A 736 33.09 19.56 22.45
C ALA A 736 32.44 18.17 22.28
N VAL A 737 31.96 17.88 21.06
CA VAL A 737 31.43 16.57 20.63
C VAL A 737 32.47 15.83 19.83
#